data_AF-A0A1S3ADE7-F1
#
_entry.id   AF-A0A1S3ADE7-F1
#
_cell.length_a   1.000
_cell.length_b   1.000
_cell.length_c   1.000
_cell.angle_alpha   90.00
_cell.angle_beta   90.00
_cell.angle_gamma   90.00
#
_symmetry.space_group_name_H-M   'P 1'
#
loop_
_entity.id
_entity.type
_entity.pdbx_description
1 polymer ?
#
loop_
_entity_poly.entity_id
_entity_poly.type
_entity_poly.pdbx_seq_one_letter_code
_entity_poly.pdbx_strand_id
1 'polypeptide(L)'
;MASDCEPALNQAEGRNPTLERYLGALREAKNDSEQFAALLLVTKAVKAGDIDAKTRRRIFDAVGFTFPNRLLTTKEAPDGCPDHVLRALGVALLACFCSDPELAAHPQVLNKIPILTTFLTARGDPDDAARRSMVDDTYQCLTAVAGTPRGPRHLIAGGTVSALCQAYLGHGYGFDQALALLVGLLAAAETQCWKEAEPDLLAVLRGLSEDFQKAEDASKFELCQLLPIFLPPTTVPSECLRDLQAGLARILGSKLSSWQRNPALKLAARLAHACGSDWIPAGNSGSKFLALLVNLACVEVRLALEETGSEVKEDVVTACYALMELGIQECTRCEQSLLKEPQKVQLVSIMKEAIGAVIHYLLQVGPEKQKEPFVFASVRILGAWLAEETSSLRKEVCQLLPFLVRYAKSLYEEAEEANDISQQVATLAISPTTSGPTWPGDALRLLLPGWCHLTVEDGPREILIKEGAPSLLCKYFLQQWELTSPGHDTSVLPDSVEIGLQTCCHIFLNLVVTAPGLIKRDACFTSLMNTLMTSLPALVQQQGRLLLAANVATLGLLMARLLSTSPALQGTPASRGFFAAAILFLSQSHVARATPGSDQAVLALSPDYEGIWADLQELWFLGMQAFTGCVPLLPWLAPAALRSRWPQELLQLLGSVSPNSVKPEMVAAYQGVLVELARANRLCREAMRLQAGEETASHYRMAALEQCLSEP
;
A
#
# COMPACT_ATOMS: atom_id res chain seq x y z
N MET A 1 34.08 -30.01 58.54
CA MET A 1 33.37 -30.03 59.83
C MET A 1 32.30 -28.97 59.74
N ALA A 2 31.00 -29.22 59.81
CA ALA A 2 30.17 -30.41 60.01
C ALA A 2 28.82 -30.04 59.32
N SER A 3 28.24 -30.92 58.49
CA SER A 3 27.19 -31.88 58.89
C SER A 3 25.78 -31.27 58.77
N ASP A 4 25.07 -31.80 57.78
CA ASP A 4 23.69 -32.31 57.83
C ASP A 4 22.53 -31.33 58.07
N CYS A 5 21.70 -31.18 57.04
CA CYS A 5 20.37 -31.80 56.99
C CYS A 5 19.62 -31.34 55.72
N GLU A 6 19.65 -32.18 54.68
CA GLU A 6 18.58 -32.22 53.70
C GLU A 6 17.30 -32.71 54.38
N PRO A 7 16.15 -32.02 54.27
CA PRO A 7 14.87 -32.68 54.39
C PRO A 7 14.48 -33.17 53.00
N ALA A 8 14.93 -34.38 52.67
CA ALA A 8 14.27 -35.22 51.68
C ALA A 8 12.91 -35.65 52.25
N LEU A 9 11.90 -34.79 52.16
CA LEU A 9 10.52 -35.11 52.53
C LEU A 9 9.54 -34.48 51.54
N ASN A 10 8.80 -35.38 50.88
CA ASN A 10 7.51 -35.20 50.19
C ASN A 10 7.51 -34.81 48.70
N GLN A 11 7.95 -35.74 47.84
CA GLN A 11 7.42 -35.90 46.46
C GLN A 11 6.64 -37.23 46.28
N ALA A 12 5.98 -37.70 47.35
CA ALA A 12 5.21 -38.95 47.35
C ALA A 12 3.72 -38.75 47.69
N GLU A 13 3.17 -37.57 47.40
CA GLU A 13 1.71 -37.35 47.47
C GLU A 13 1.13 -37.39 46.06
N GLY A 14 0.32 -38.41 45.77
CA GLY A 14 -0.64 -38.38 44.65
C GLY A 14 -0.61 -39.52 43.61
N ARG A 15 0.12 -40.64 43.79
CA ARG A 15 0.01 -41.77 42.83
C ARG A 15 -1.16 -42.68 43.21
N ASN A 16 -2.25 -42.62 42.45
CA ASN A 16 -3.39 -43.55 42.58
C ASN A 16 -2.95 -44.97 42.11
N PRO A 17 -2.78 -45.95 43.02
CA PRO A 17 -2.23 -47.28 42.68
C PRO A 17 -3.15 -48.06 41.74
N THR A 18 -4.45 -47.78 41.78
CA THR A 18 -5.44 -48.38 40.89
C THR A 18 -5.25 -47.89 39.45
N LEU A 19 -4.90 -46.62 39.27
CA LEU A 19 -4.60 -46.04 37.96
C LEU A 19 -3.30 -46.62 37.37
N GLU A 20 -2.25 -46.78 38.18
CA GLU A 20 -0.99 -47.41 37.74
C GLU A 20 -1.22 -48.81 37.18
N ARG A 21 -2.06 -49.61 37.85
CA ARG A 21 -2.41 -50.95 37.40
C ARG A 21 -3.15 -50.93 36.07
N TYR A 22 -4.05 -49.98 35.85
CA TYR A 22 -4.79 -49.87 34.58
C TYR A 22 -3.93 -49.31 33.44
N LEU A 23 -3.01 -48.38 33.72
CA LEU A 23 -2.01 -47.93 32.74
C LEU A 23 -1.05 -49.06 32.36
N GLY A 24 -0.67 -49.93 33.31
CA GLY A 24 0.08 -51.15 33.04
C GLY A 24 -0.68 -52.09 32.10
N ALA A 25 -1.93 -52.39 32.42
CA ALA A 25 -2.80 -53.22 31.58
C ALA A 25 -2.98 -52.65 30.15
N LEU A 26 -3.04 -51.32 30.01
CA LEU A 26 -3.16 -50.65 28.72
C LEU A 26 -1.90 -50.78 27.86
N ARG A 27 -0.71 -50.75 28.47
CA ARG A 27 0.58 -50.96 27.79
C ARG A 27 0.84 -52.42 27.42
N GLU A 28 0.31 -53.36 28.20
CA GLU A 28 0.50 -54.80 28.00
C GLU A 28 -0.56 -55.45 27.10
N ALA A 29 -1.63 -54.70 26.77
CA ALA A 29 -2.72 -55.17 25.92
C ALA A 29 -2.23 -55.59 24.52
N LYS A 30 -2.62 -56.79 24.08
CA LYS A 30 -2.11 -57.42 22.85
C LYS A 30 -3.04 -57.26 21.65
N ASN A 31 -4.29 -56.91 21.89
CA ASN A 31 -5.31 -56.73 20.87
C ASN A 31 -6.25 -55.55 21.22
N ASP A 32 -7.00 -55.08 20.23
CA ASP A 32 -7.86 -53.90 20.36
C ASP A 32 -8.98 -54.08 21.42
N SER A 33 -9.44 -55.32 21.65
CA SER A 33 -10.43 -55.63 22.69
C SER A 33 -9.86 -55.47 24.10
N GLU A 34 -8.63 -55.94 24.33
CA GLU A 34 -7.90 -55.73 25.59
C GLU A 34 -7.58 -54.25 25.80
N GLN A 35 -7.17 -53.52 24.74
CA GLN A 35 -6.93 -52.08 24.81
C GLN A 35 -8.20 -51.30 25.15
N PHE A 36 -9.33 -51.65 24.54
CA PHE A 36 -10.62 -51.02 24.83
C PHE A 36 -11.09 -51.31 26.26
N ALA A 37 -10.97 -52.56 26.72
CA ALA A 37 -11.32 -52.93 28.09
C ALA A 37 -10.44 -52.19 29.13
N ALA A 38 -9.13 -52.10 28.90
CA ALA A 38 -8.22 -51.35 29.76
C ALA A 38 -8.53 -49.85 29.77
N LEU A 39 -8.87 -49.27 28.61
CA LEU A 39 -9.26 -47.86 28.50
C LEU A 39 -10.55 -47.56 29.28
N LEU A 40 -11.56 -48.44 29.23
CA LEU A 40 -12.79 -48.31 30.02
C LEU A 40 -12.53 -48.39 31.54
N LEU A 41 -11.53 -49.17 31.96
CA LEU A 41 -11.11 -49.20 33.37
C LEU A 41 -10.43 -47.89 33.79
N VAL A 42 -9.62 -47.29 32.91
CA VAL A 42 -9.01 -45.97 33.12
C VAL A 42 -10.09 -44.88 33.26
N THR A 43 -11.08 -44.84 32.36
CA THR A 43 -12.17 -43.84 32.41
C THR A 43 -13.13 -44.04 33.58
N LYS A 44 -13.25 -45.25 34.13
CA LYS A 44 -13.97 -45.51 35.39
C LYS A 44 -13.17 -45.09 36.63
N ALA A 45 -11.85 -45.19 36.58
CA ALA A 45 -10.97 -44.86 37.70
C ALA A 45 -10.73 -43.37 37.86
N VAL A 46 -10.85 -42.60 36.77
CA VAL A 46 -10.56 -41.17 36.74
C VAL A 46 -11.67 -40.44 36.00
N LYS A 47 -12.33 -39.49 36.67
CA LYS A 47 -13.34 -38.63 36.03
C LYS A 47 -12.65 -37.54 35.21
N ALA A 48 -13.20 -37.24 34.03
CA ALA A 48 -12.62 -36.28 33.07
C ALA A 48 -12.37 -34.87 33.66
N GLY A 49 -13.14 -34.43 34.66
CA GLY A 49 -12.98 -33.13 35.33
C GLY A 49 -11.88 -33.06 36.39
N ASP A 50 -11.37 -34.20 36.85
CA ASP A 50 -10.44 -34.29 38.00
C ASP A 50 -9.00 -34.67 37.56
N ILE A 51 -8.69 -34.62 36.26
CA ILE A 51 -7.40 -35.07 35.70
C ILE A 51 -6.42 -33.92 35.55
N ASP A 52 -5.34 -33.93 36.33
CA ASP A 52 -4.21 -33.01 36.18
C ASP A 52 -3.44 -33.26 34.86
N ALA A 53 -2.70 -32.25 34.38
CA ALA A 53 -1.96 -32.33 33.12
C ALA A 53 -0.95 -33.50 33.11
N LYS A 54 -0.34 -33.80 34.27
CA LYS A 54 0.63 -34.88 34.44
C LYS A 54 -0.02 -36.25 34.28
N THR A 55 -1.18 -36.50 34.91
CA THR A 55 -1.90 -37.78 34.74
C THR A 55 -2.40 -37.96 33.32
N ARG A 56 -2.86 -36.88 32.70
CA ARG A 56 -3.32 -36.87 31.31
C ARG A 56 -2.21 -37.28 30.34
N ARG A 57 -1.01 -36.71 30.47
CA ARG A 57 0.15 -37.09 29.65
C ARG A 57 0.52 -38.57 29.83
N ARG A 58 0.44 -39.08 31.05
CA ARG A 58 0.72 -40.49 31.35
C ARG A 58 -0.29 -41.46 30.73
N ILE A 59 -1.56 -41.06 30.65
CA ILE A 59 -2.60 -41.79 29.91
C ILE A 59 -2.26 -41.80 28.42
N PHE A 60 -1.87 -40.64 27.86
CA PHE A 60 -1.48 -40.55 26.44
C PHE A 60 -0.27 -41.41 26.10
N ASP A 61 0.75 -41.41 26.96
CA ASP A 61 1.94 -42.27 26.80
C ASP A 61 1.60 -43.76 26.87
N ALA A 62 0.55 -44.14 27.62
CA ALA A 62 0.12 -45.54 27.75
C ALA A 62 -0.78 -46.00 26.60
N VAL A 63 -1.60 -45.12 26.02
CA VAL A 63 -2.45 -45.45 24.86
C VAL A 63 -1.64 -45.44 23.56
N GLY A 64 -0.82 -44.42 23.35
CA GLY A 64 -0.09 -44.17 22.11
C GLY A 64 -0.99 -43.81 20.91
N PHE A 65 -0.37 -43.40 19.80
CA PHE A 65 -1.11 -43.01 18.58
C PHE A 65 -1.58 -44.20 17.72
N THR A 66 -1.00 -45.39 17.92
CA THR A 66 -1.29 -46.57 17.09
C THR A 66 -2.75 -47.04 17.21
N PHE A 67 -3.32 -47.01 18.41
CA PHE A 67 -4.69 -47.47 18.64
C PHE A 67 -5.74 -46.50 18.06
N PRO A 68 -5.72 -45.17 18.35
CA PRO A 68 -6.60 -44.20 17.68
C PRO A 68 -6.48 -44.23 16.16
N ASN A 69 -5.26 -44.38 15.62
CA ASN A 69 -5.05 -44.45 14.17
C ASN A 69 -5.75 -45.66 13.51
N ARG A 70 -5.75 -46.83 14.18
CA ARG A 70 -6.48 -48.01 13.69
C ARG A 70 -7.99 -47.73 13.71
N LEU A 71 -8.51 -47.23 14.83
CA LEU A 71 -9.93 -46.89 14.99
C LEU A 71 -10.45 -45.93 13.90
N LEU A 72 -9.66 -44.90 13.55
CA LEU A 72 -10.00 -43.95 12.50
C LEU A 72 -10.04 -44.54 11.09
N THR A 73 -9.30 -45.62 10.84
CA THR A 73 -9.17 -46.25 9.52
C THR A 73 -10.03 -47.51 9.37
N THR A 74 -10.75 -47.91 10.42
CA THR A 74 -11.62 -49.09 10.41
C THR A 74 -12.77 -48.93 9.40
N LYS A 75 -12.90 -49.93 8.52
CA LYS A 75 -13.91 -50.01 7.45
C LYS A 75 -15.04 -51.01 7.75
N GLU A 76 -14.83 -51.94 8.67
CA GLU A 76 -15.79 -52.99 9.03
C GLU A 76 -16.14 -52.85 10.51
N ALA A 77 -17.42 -52.59 10.80
CA ALA A 77 -17.93 -52.60 12.17
C ALA A 77 -18.46 -54.00 12.55
N PRO A 78 -18.36 -54.41 13.83
CA PRO A 78 -18.99 -55.63 14.31
C PRO A 78 -20.50 -55.64 14.06
N ASP A 79 -21.10 -56.82 13.86
CA ASP A 79 -22.54 -56.99 13.63
C ASP A 79 -23.38 -56.26 14.71
N GLY A 80 -24.21 -55.32 14.27
CA GLY A 80 -25.07 -54.50 15.14
C GLY A 80 -24.46 -53.19 15.66
N CYS A 81 -23.21 -52.87 15.30
CA CYS A 81 -22.58 -51.57 15.59
C CYS A 81 -22.54 -50.69 14.33
N PRO A 82 -23.01 -49.42 14.38
CA PRO A 82 -22.87 -48.51 13.24
C PRO A 82 -21.40 -48.25 12.88
N ASP A 83 -21.13 -48.08 11.58
CA ASP A 83 -19.79 -47.94 10.99
C ASP A 83 -18.97 -46.76 11.54
N HIS A 84 -19.64 -45.72 12.07
CA HIS A 84 -19.00 -44.51 12.57
C HIS A 84 -18.64 -44.56 14.06
N VAL A 85 -19.16 -45.51 14.84
CA VAL A 85 -18.95 -45.53 16.31
C VAL A 85 -17.48 -45.77 16.68
N LEU A 86 -16.79 -46.66 15.97
CA LEU A 86 -15.36 -46.90 16.18
C LEU A 86 -14.52 -45.68 15.80
N ARG A 87 -14.89 -44.98 14.72
CA ARG A 87 -14.23 -43.74 14.30
C ARG A 87 -14.49 -42.62 15.30
N ALA A 88 -15.72 -42.50 15.83
CA ALA A 88 -16.09 -41.54 16.87
C ALA A 88 -15.21 -41.72 18.12
N LEU A 89 -15.00 -42.97 18.57
CA LEU A 89 -14.07 -43.26 19.65
C LEU A 89 -12.62 -42.87 19.31
N GLY A 90 -12.18 -43.13 18.08
CA GLY A 90 -10.86 -42.73 17.60
C GLY A 90 -10.65 -41.21 17.64
N VAL A 91 -11.65 -40.44 17.20
CA VAL A 91 -11.61 -38.97 17.25
C VAL A 91 -11.68 -38.48 18.70
N ALA A 92 -12.52 -39.05 19.55
CA ALA A 92 -12.61 -38.68 20.98
C ALA A 92 -11.27 -38.85 21.71
N LEU A 93 -10.54 -39.93 21.42
CA LEU A 93 -9.19 -40.14 21.93
C LEU A 93 -8.21 -39.09 21.43
N LEU A 94 -8.24 -38.76 20.13
CA LEU A 94 -7.41 -37.68 19.59
C LEU A 94 -7.77 -36.32 20.16
N ALA A 95 -9.05 -36.03 20.37
CA ALA A 95 -9.53 -34.78 20.96
C ALA A 95 -9.02 -34.63 22.39
N CYS A 96 -9.01 -35.72 23.16
CA CYS A 96 -8.35 -35.77 24.46
C CYS A 96 -6.86 -35.42 24.30
N PHE A 97 -6.14 -36.06 23.38
CA PHE A 97 -4.69 -35.82 23.17
C PHE A 97 -4.41 -34.36 22.82
N CYS A 98 -5.23 -33.78 21.95
CA CYS A 98 -5.15 -32.39 21.52
C CYS A 98 -5.42 -31.36 22.63
N SER A 99 -5.96 -31.77 23.79
CA SER A 99 -6.03 -30.87 24.96
C SER A 99 -4.66 -30.53 25.55
N ASP A 100 -3.60 -31.25 25.15
CA ASP A 100 -2.21 -30.91 25.40
C ASP A 100 -1.61 -30.22 24.14
N PRO A 101 -1.17 -28.95 24.24
CA PRO A 101 -0.64 -28.21 23.09
C PRO A 101 0.56 -28.85 22.39
N GLU A 102 1.41 -29.59 23.10
CA GLU A 102 2.55 -30.30 22.48
C GLU A 102 2.07 -31.46 21.62
N LEU A 103 1.03 -32.17 22.07
CA LEU A 103 0.46 -33.28 21.34
C LEU A 103 -0.40 -32.82 20.17
N ALA A 104 -1.09 -31.68 20.30
CA ALA A 104 -1.81 -31.07 19.18
C ALA A 104 -0.87 -30.73 18.00
N ALA A 105 0.37 -30.33 18.29
CA ALA A 105 1.41 -30.08 17.28
C ALA A 105 2.14 -31.36 16.79
N HIS A 106 1.80 -32.53 17.33
CA HIS A 106 2.54 -33.75 17.04
C HIS A 106 2.27 -34.27 15.61
N PRO A 107 3.27 -34.77 14.86
CA PRO A 107 3.10 -35.22 13.48
C PRO A 107 2.01 -36.28 13.26
N GLN A 108 1.73 -37.10 14.28
CA GLN A 108 0.65 -38.12 14.25
C GLN A 108 -0.75 -37.52 14.37
N VAL A 109 -0.91 -36.30 14.88
CA VAL A 109 -2.18 -35.55 14.84
C VAL A 109 -2.27 -34.81 13.51
N LEU A 110 -1.20 -34.10 13.13
CA LEU A 110 -1.16 -33.30 11.91
C LEU A 110 -1.43 -34.13 10.65
N ASN A 111 -0.93 -35.37 10.57
CA ASN A 111 -1.18 -36.25 9.42
C ASN A 111 -2.62 -36.80 9.35
N LYS A 112 -3.46 -36.55 10.37
CA LYS A 112 -4.88 -36.93 10.41
C LYS A 112 -5.83 -35.81 10.05
N ILE A 113 -5.33 -34.58 9.87
CA ILE A 113 -6.14 -33.44 9.43
C ILE A 113 -7.02 -33.80 8.22
N PRO A 114 -6.51 -34.41 7.12
CA PRO A 114 -7.34 -34.74 5.97
C PRO A 114 -8.45 -35.76 6.26
N ILE A 115 -8.28 -36.63 7.27
CA ILE A 115 -9.32 -37.60 7.67
C ILE A 115 -10.36 -36.89 8.54
N LEU A 116 -9.90 -36.08 9.49
CA LEU A 116 -10.76 -35.29 10.38
C LEU A 116 -11.69 -34.36 9.59
N THR A 117 -11.20 -33.71 8.55
CA THR A 117 -12.01 -32.82 7.69
C THR A 117 -13.15 -33.56 6.98
N THR A 118 -12.97 -34.84 6.61
CA THR A 118 -14.03 -35.62 5.97
C THR A 118 -15.25 -35.81 6.86
N PHE A 119 -15.06 -35.83 8.19
CA PHE A 119 -16.14 -35.99 9.15
C PHE A 119 -17.03 -34.75 9.25
N LEU A 120 -16.49 -33.57 8.94
CA LEU A 120 -17.26 -32.32 8.88
C LEU A 120 -18.19 -32.29 7.66
N THR A 121 -17.76 -32.86 6.54
CA THR A 121 -18.51 -32.87 5.27
C THR A 121 -19.45 -34.08 5.12
N ALA A 122 -19.26 -35.11 5.93
CA ALA A 122 -20.06 -36.33 5.86
C ALA A 122 -21.54 -36.04 6.18
N ARG A 123 -22.44 -36.49 5.30
CA ARG A 123 -23.88 -36.45 5.52
C ARG A 123 -24.32 -37.71 6.26
N GLY A 124 -25.20 -37.55 7.24
CA GLY A 124 -25.75 -38.66 8.05
C GLY A 124 -27.00 -38.20 8.78
N ASP A 125 -27.61 -39.11 9.53
CA ASP A 125 -28.80 -38.81 10.35
C ASP A 125 -28.48 -37.65 11.32
N PRO A 126 -29.23 -36.54 11.28
CA PRO A 126 -29.01 -35.43 12.18
C PRO A 126 -29.21 -35.80 13.65
N ASP A 127 -30.00 -36.82 13.98
CA ASP A 127 -30.29 -37.24 15.37
C ASP A 127 -29.33 -38.28 15.94
N ASP A 128 -28.32 -38.68 15.17
CA ASP A 128 -27.29 -39.61 15.63
C ASP A 128 -26.33 -38.93 16.63
N ALA A 129 -26.50 -39.27 17.91
CA ALA A 129 -25.70 -38.73 19.01
C ALA A 129 -24.19 -39.08 18.89
N ALA A 130 -23.85 -40.27 18.38
CA ALA A 130 -22.46 -40.67 18.20
C ALA A 130 -21.79 -39.85 17.08
N ARG A 131 -22.55 -39.51 16.04
CA ARG A 131 -22.08 -38.63 14.97
C ARG A 131 -21.88 -37.19 15.46
N ARG A 132 -22.81 -36.65 16.27
CA ARG A 132 -22.66 -35.31 16.87
C ARG A 132 -21.41 -35.20 17.74
N SER A 133 -21.21 -36.18 18.63
CA SER A 133 -19.99 -36.26 19.46
C SER A 133 -18.72 -36.30 18.60
N MET A 134 -18.71 -37.10 17.53
CA MET A 134 -17.57 -37.18 16.62
C MET A 134 -17.27 -35.83 15.95
N VAL A 135 -18.30 -35.05 15.58
CA VAL A 135 -18.13 -33.70 15.01
C VAL A 135 -17.56 -32.74 16.06
N ASP A 136 -18.07 -32.76 17.29
CA ASP A 136 -17.54 -31.92 18.38
C ASP A 136 -16.07 -32.23 18.68
N ASP A 137 -15.73 -33.52 18.79
CA ASP A 137 -14.35 -33.98 19.01
C ASP A 137 -13.44 -33.60 17.82
N THR A 138 -13.98 -33.60 16.60
CA THR A 138 -13.27 -33.14 15.40
C THR A 138 -12.96 -31.66 15.50
N TYR A 139 -13.94 -30.81 15.84
CA TYR A 139 -13.70 -29.38 16.04
C TYR A 139 -12.71 -29.11 17.16
N GLN A 140 -12.77 -29.87 18.26
CA GLN A 140 -11.80 -29.77 19.35
C GLN A 140 -10.38 -30.06 18.86
N CYS A 141 -10.18 -31.12 18.06
CA CYS A 141 -8.88 -31.41 17.46
C CYS A 141 -8.40 -30.26 16.57
N LEU A 142 -9.22 -29.81 15.62
CA LEU A 142 -8.81 -28.79 14.65
C LEU A 142 -8.56 -27.42 15.31
N THR A 143 -9.36 -27.05 16.30
CA THR A 143 -9.19 -25.81 17.08
C THR A 143 -7.91 -25.86 17.91
N ALA A 144 -7.62 -27.00 18.56
CA ALA A 144 -6.37 -27.18 19.29
C ALA A 144 -5.15 -27.11 18.37
N VAL A 145 -5.21 -27.72 17.19
CA VAL A 145 -4.16 -27.60 16.17
C VAL A 145 -4.01 -26.14 15.76
N ALA A 146 -5.10 -25.43 15.46
CA ALA A 146 -5.08 -24.03 15.06
C ALA A 146 -4.42 -23.11 16.10
N GLY A 147 -4.54 -23.44 17.39
CA GLY A 147 -3.88 -22.73 18.49
C GLY A 147 -2.36 -22.92 18.57
N THR A 148 -1.76 -23.80 17.76
CA THR A 148 -0.30 -24.02 17.72
C THR A 148 0.39 -23.11 16.69
N PRO A 149 1.69 -22.73 16.88
CA PRO A 149 2.38 -21.79 15.99
C PRO A 149 2.46 -22.20 14.51
N ARG A 150 2.44 -23.50 14.20
CA ARG A 150 2.47 -24.03 12.83
C ARG A 150 1.14 -24.62 12.38
N GLY A 151 0.16 -24.68 13.28
CA GLY A 151 -1.14 -25.30 13.08
C GLY A 151 -1.92 -24.77 11.88
N PRO A 152 -2.14 -23.45 11.76
CA PRO A 152 -2.88 -22.87 10.64
C PRO A 152 -2.33 -23.30 9.28
N ARG A 153 -0.99 -23.34 9.11
CA ARG A 153 -0.35 -23.80 7.87
C ARG A 153 -0.67 -25.26 7.56
N HIS A 154 -0.64 -26.13 8.56
CA HIS A 154 -0.98 -27.55 8.39
C HIS A 154 -2.48 -27.77 8.12
N LEU A 155 -3.35 -26.98 8.76
CA LEU A 155 -4.79 -27.04 8.52
C LEU A 155 -5.14 -26.61 7.09
N ILE A 156 -4.56 -25.52 6.62
CA ILE A 156 -4.76 -25.02 5.25
C ILE A 156 -4.26 -26.06 4.23
N ALA A 157 -3.03 -26.55 4.37
CA ALA A 157 -2.47 -27.58 3.49
C ALA A 157 -3.26 -28.91 3.53
N GLY A 158 -3.98 -29.17 4.63
CA GLY A 158 -4.83 -30.35 4.80
C GLY A 158 -6.25 -30.22 4.22
N GLY A 159 -6.56 -29.14 3.50
CA GLY A 159 -7.89 -28.91 2.91
C GLY A 159 -8.97 -28.53 3.93
N THR A 160 -8.57 -28.06 5.12
CA THR A 160 -9.52 -27.74 6.21
C THR A 160 -10.43 -26.56 5.83
N VAL A 161 -9.91 -25.55 5.12
CA VAL A 161 -10.67 -24.35 4.75
C VAL A 161 -11.90 -24.72 3.91
N SER A 162 -11.72 -25.47 2.83
CA SER A 162 -12.83 -25.97 2.00
C SER A 162 -13.84 -26.81 2.78
N ALA A 163 -13.37 -27.69 3.66
CA ALA A 163 -14.26 -28.51 4.49
C ALA A 163 -15.11 -27.66 5.45
N LEU A 164 -14.53 -26.62 6.05
CA LEU A 164 -15.26 -25.68 6.92
C LEU A 164 -16.27 -24.85 6.14
N CYS A 165 -15.91 -24.36 4.95
CA CYS A 165 -16.84 -23.66 4.06
C CYS A 165 -18.05 -24.53 3.70
N GLN A 166 -17.81 -25.79 3.35
CA GLN A 166 -18.88 -26.74 3.02
C GLN A 166 -19.75 -27.09 4.25
N ALA A 167 -19.13 -27.27 5.42
CA ALA A 167 -19.86 -27.52 6.66
C ALA A 167 -20.75 -26.33 7.05
N TYR A 168 -20.24 -25.10 6.90
CA TYR A 168 -20.99 -23.87 7.13
C TYR A 168 -22.18 -23.74 6.16
N LEU A 169 -21.92 -23.80 4.86
CA LEU A 169 -22.93 -23.68 3.81
C LEU A 169 -23.98 -24.80 3.84
N GLY A 170 -23.61 -25.96 4.39
CA GLY A 170 -24.53 -27.08 4.57
C GLY A 170 -25.56 -26.88 5.69
N HIS A 171 -25.40 -25.87 6.55
CA HIS A 171 -26.23 -25.61 7.74
C HIS A 171 -26.48 -26.87 8.61
N GLY A 172 -25.49 -27.76 8.68
CA GLY A 172 -25.55 -28.99 9.47
C GLY A 172 -25.17 -28.76 10.94
N TYR A 173 -25.24 -29.79 11.77
CA TYR A 173 -24.75 -29.71 13.16
C TYR A 173 -23.31 -29.23 13.22
N GLY A 174 -23.05 -28.20 14.03
CA GLY A 174 -21.71 -27.63 14.21
C GLY A 174 -21.30 -26.56 13.20
N PHE A 175 -22.23 -26.03 12.40
CA PHE A 175 -21.92 -24.98 11.41
C PHE A 175 -21.39 -23.68 12.05
N ASP A 176 -21.82 -23.33 13.27
CA ASP A 176 -21.29 -22.18 14.02
C ASP A 176 -19.82 -22.38 14.41
N GLN A 177 -19.44 -23.60 14.84
CA GLN A 177 -18.03 -23.94 15.08
C GLN A 177 -17.22 -23.90 13.77
N ALA A 178 -17.82 -24.31 12.64
CA ALA A 178 -17.19 -24.21 11.33
C ALA A 178 -16.82 -22.76 11.01
N LEU A 179 -17.79 -21.85 11.17
CA LEU A 179 -17.62 -20.42 10.92
C LEU A 179 -16.57 -19.81 11.86
N ALA A 180 -16.64 -20.12 13.16
CA ALA A 180 -15.69 -19.60 14.15
C ALA A 180 -14.24 -20.01 13.84
N LEU A 181 -14.02 -21.29 13.47
CA LEU A 181 -12.69 -21.78 13.10
C LEU A 181 -12.22 -21.19 11.77
N LEU A 182 -13.13 -21.01 10.81
CA LEU A 182 -12.85 -20.36 9.52
C LEU A 182 -12.39 -18.91 9.71
N VAL A 183 -13.09 -18.15 10.56
CA VAL A 183 -12.69 -16.79 10.97
C VAL A 183 -11.30 -16.78 11.59
N GLY A 184 -10.99 -17.72 12.49
CA GLY A 184 -9.67 -17.85 13.09
C GLY A 184 -8.56 -18.15 12.08
N LEU A 185 -8.82 -19.00 11.09
CA LEU A 185 -7.87 -19.31 10.03
C LEU A 185 -7.63 -18.13 9.07
N LEU A 186 -8.68 -17.40 8.69
CA LEU A 186 -8.56 -16.19 7.88
C LEU A 186 -7.77 -15.10 8.61
N ALA A 187 -8.02 -14.91 9.91
CA ALA A 187 -7.26 -13.96 10.72
C ALA A 187 -5.76 -14.34 10.85
N ALA A 188 -5.45 -15.64 10.88
CA ALA A 188 -4.08 -16.13 11.04
C ALA A 188 -3.29 -16.20 9.72
N ALA A 189 -3.95 -16.46 8.59
CA ALA A 189 -3.29 -16.78 7.31
C ALA A 189 -4.18 -16.48 6.09
N GLU A 190 -4.74 -15.27 6.03
CA GLU A 190 -5.64 -14.78 4.96
C GLU A 190 -5.17 -15.16 3.55
N THR A 191 -3.95 -14.76 3.17
CA THR A 191 -3.44 -14.97 1.81
C THR A 191 -3.37 -16.44 1.42
N GLN A 192 -2.97 -17.32 2.34
CA GLN A 192 -2.91 -18.76 2.08
C GLN A 192 -4.32 -19.38 2.01
N CYS A 193 -5.25 -18.95 2.87
CA CYS A 193 -6.64 -19.40 2.83
C CYS A 193 -7.28 -19.09 1.47
N TRP A 194 -7.14 -17.85 0.99
CA TRP A 194 -7.67 -17.45 -0.31
C TRP A 194 -7.00 -18.19 -1.46
N LYS A 195 -5.68 -18.40 -1.41
CA LYS A 195 -4.97 -19.13 -2.46
C LYS A 195 -5.45 -20.58 -2.62
N GLU A 196 -5.72 -21.27 -1.51
CA GLU A 196 -6.05 -22.71 -1.53
C GLU A 196 -7.57 -22.97 -1.67
N ALA A 197 -8.44 -22.04 -1.27
CA ALA A 197 -9.88 -22.27 -1.17
C ALA A 197 -10.76 -21.12 -1.69
N GLU A 198 -10.26 -20.31 -2.63
CA GLU A 198 -11.00 -19.19 -3.24
C GLU A 198 -12.47 -19.50 -3.61
N PRO A 199 -12.80 -20.57 -4.38
CA PRO A 199 -14.19 -20.79 -4.80
C PRO A 199 -15.13 -21.07 -3.62
N ASP A 200 -14.66 -21.79 -2.60
CA ASP A 200 -15.45 -22.11 -1.42
C ASP A 200 -15.65 -20.86 -0.53
N LEU A 201 -14.61 -20.03 -0.37
CA LEU A 201 -14.70 -18.77 0.38
C LEU A 201 -15.62 -17.75 -0.31
N LEU A 202 -15.59 -17.67 -1.65
CA LEU A 202 -16.53 -16.85 -2.42
C LEU A 202 -17.98 -17.32 -2.24
N ALA A 203 -18.21 -18.64 -2.14
CA ALA A 203 -19.54 -19.18 -1.86
C ALA A 203 -20.04 -18.79 -0.46
N VAL A 204 -19.16 -18.81 0.55
CA VAL A 204 -19.47 -18.32 1.90
C VAL A 204 -19.79 -16.82 1.88
N LEU A 205 -18.97 -16.01 1.20
CA LEU A 205 -19.22 -14.57 1.05
C LEU A 205 -20.57 -14.29 0.39
N ARG A 206 -20.96 -15.05 -0.64
CA ARG A 206 -22.28 -14.93 -1.28
C ARG A 206 -23.41 -15.17 -0.27
N GLY A 207 -23.35 -16.28 0.48
CA GLY A 207 -24.33 -16.59 1.52
C GLY A 207 -24.44 -15.49 2.57
N LEU A 208 -23.30 -15.04 3.11
CA LEU A 208 -23.26 -13.95 4.10
C LEU A 208 -23.79 -12.62 3.56
N SER A 209 -23.53 -12.31 2.29
CA SER A 209 -24.02 -11.09 1.65
C SER A 209 -25.54 -11.12 1.49
N GLU A 210 -26.09 -12.27 1.07
CA GLU A 210 -27.53 -12.48 0.98
C GLU A 210 -28.22 -12.38 2.35
N ASP A 211 -27.65 -13.01 3.38
CA ASP A 211 -28.16 -12.94 4.75
C ASP A 211 -28.15 -11.50 5.25
N PHE A 212 -27.09 -10.75 4.96
CA PHE A 212 -26.97 -9.34 5.36
C PHE A 212 -28.00 -8.44 4.67
N GLN A 213 -28.29 -8.68 3.40
CA GLN A 213 -29.35 -7.99 2.68
C GLN A 213 -30.73 -8.28 3.30
N LYS A 214 -30.99 -9.55 3.69
CA LYS A 214 -32.29 -9.99 4.20
C LYS A 214 -32.50 -9.66 5.69
N ALA A 215 -31.45 -9.57 6.49
CA ALA A 215 -31.54 -9.41 7.94
C ALA A 215 -32.23 -8.10 8.37
N GLU A 216 -33.31 -8.22 9.15
CA GLU A 216 -34.06 -7.06 9.66
C GLU A 216 -33.80 -6.78 11.15
N ASP A 217 -33.30 -7.77 11.89
CA ASP A 217 -33.08 -7.74 13.33
C ASP A 217 -31.65 -7.30 13.71
N ALA A 218 -31.18 -7.69 14.90
CA ALA A 218 -29.85 -7.35 15.40
C ALA A 218 -28.71 -8.08 14.67
N SER A 219 -28.98 -9.23 14.03
CA SER A 219 -27.98 -10.06 13.35
C SER A 219 -27.25 -9.30 12.23
N LYS A 220 -27.90 -8.33 11.59
CA LYS A 220 -27.26 -7.48 10.57
C LYS A 220 -26.04 -6.70 11.09
N PHE A 221 -26.00 -6.38 12.39
CA PHE A 221 -24.85 -5.70 12.99
C PHE A 221 -23.71 -6.66 13.31
N GLU A 222 -24.03 -7.91 13.62
CA GLU A 222 -23.03 -8.99 13.77
C GLU A 222 -22.44 -9.33 12.39
N LEU A 223 -23.27 -9.39 11.35
CA LEU A 223 -22.83 -9.55 9.96
C LEU A 223 -21.91 -8.41 9.50
N CYS A 224 -22.15 -7.16 9.92
CA CYS A 224 -21.21 -6.05 9.66
C CYS A 224 -19.81 -6.30 10.25
N GLN A 225 -19.69 -7.05 11.35
CA GLN A 225 -18.41 -7.39 11.96
C GLN A 225 -17.75 -8.59 11.27
N LEU A 226 -18.56 -9.53 10.78
CA LEU A 226 -18.10 -10.77 10.15
C LEU A 226 -17.66 -10.58 8.69
N LEU A 227 -18.47 -9.88 7.89
CA LEU A 227 -18.26 -9.71 6.45
C LEU A 227 -16.87 -9.16 6.05
N PRO A 228 -16.26 -8.20 6.77
CA PRO A 228 -14.91 -7.72 6.46
C PRO A 228 -13.83 -8.80 6.39
N ILE A 229 -14.02 -9.91 7.12
CA ILE A 229 -13.07 -11.04 7.21
C ILE A 229 -13.13 -11.91 5.95
N PHE A 230 -14.27 -11.88 5.24
CA PHE A 230 -14.54 -12.69 4.04
C PHE A 230 -14.43 -11.89 2.74
N LEU A 231 -13.97 -10.64 2.77
CA LEU A 231 -13.70 -9.90 1.54
C LEU A 231 -12.41 -10.43 0.90
N PRO A 232 -12.42 -10.80 -0.41
CA PRO A 232 -11.24 -11.30 -1.09
C PRO A 232 -10.15 -10.23 -1.21
N PRO A 233 -8.87 -10.64 -1.29
CA PRO A 233 -7.77 -9.74 -1.66
C PRO A 233 -7.82 -9.33 -3.14
N THR A 234 -8.65 -10.02 -3.93
CA THR A 234 -8.92 -9.74 -5.35
C THR A 234 -10.25 -8.99 -5.50
N THR A 235 -10.91 -9.12 -6.65
CA THR A 235 -12.18 -8.45 -6.95
C THR A 235 -13.35 -9.10 -6.22
N VAL A 236 -14.16 -8.28 -5.54
CA VAL A 236 -15.43 -8.72 -4.95
C VAL A 236 -16.47 -8.96 -6.06
N PRO A 237 -17.19 -10.10 -6.07
CA PRO A 237 -18.25 -10.35 -7.06
C PRO A 237 -19.35 -9.28 -7.04
N SER A 238 -19.84 -8.90 -8.22
CA SER A 238 -20.83 -7.82 -8.39
C SER A 238 -22.18 -8.09 -7.72
N GLU A 239 -22.57 -9.37 -7.60
CA GLU A 239 -23.74 -9.80 -6.85
C GLU A 239 -23.59 -9.53 -5.35
N CYS A 240 -22.45 -9.91 -4.75
CA CYS A 240 -22.12 -9.62 -3.36
C CYS A 240 -22.08 -8.11 -3.10
N LEU A 241 -21.45 -7.34 -3.98
CA LEU A 241 -21.39 -5.88 -3.84
C LEU A 241 -22.79 -5.24 -3.78
N ARG A 242 -23.72 -5.72 -4.60
CA ARG A 242 -25.11 -5.23 -4.62
C ARG A 242 -25.82 -5.49 -3.29
N ASP A 243 -25.66 -6.69 -2.75
CA ASP A 243 -26.32 -7.11 -1.51
C ASP A 243 -25.73 -6.38 -0.29
N LEU A 244 -24.39 -6.26 -0.25
CA LEU A 244 -23.66 -5.48 0.76
C LEU A 244 -24.04 -4.01 0.72
N GLN A 245 -24.12 -3.42 -0.48
CA GLN A 245 -24.51 -2.02 -0.65
C GLN A 245 -25.94 -1.78 -0.18
N ALA A 246 -26.88 -2.67 -0.51
CA ALA A 246 -28.28 -2.56 -0.09
C ALA A 246 -28.41 -2.63 1.45
N GLY A 247 -27.71 -3.59 2.09
CA GLY A 247 -27.68 -3.73 3.54
C GLY A 247 -27.09 -2.50 4.24
N LEU A 248 -25.95 -1.99 3.75
CA LEU A 248 -25.31 -0.79 4.28
C LEU A 248 -26.15 0.47 4.11
N ALA A 249 -26.77 0.67 2.94
CA ALA A 249 -27.63 1.81 2.69
C ALA A 249 -28.83 1.86 3.64
N ARG A 250 -29.43 0.70 3.93
CA ARG A 250 -30.53 0.58 4.90
C ARG A 250 -30.07 0.87 6.34
N ILE A 251 -28.93 0.33 6.74
CA ILE A 251 -28.37 0.54 8.09
C ILE A 251 -28.00 2.01 8.27
N LEU A 252 -27.12 2.55 7.43
CA LEU A 252 -26.56 3.90 7.57
C LEU A 252 -27.59 5.01 7.31
N GLY A 253 -28.67 4.72 6.57
CA GLY A 253 -29.81 5.62 6.41
C GLY A 253 -30.73 5.72 7.64
N SER A 254 -30.53 4.89 8.66
CA SER A 254 -31.34 4.85 9.87
C SER A 254 -30.71 5.65 11.02
N LYS A 255 -31.49 5.93 12.07
CA LYS A 255 -30.94 6.49 13.32
C LYS A 255 -30.25 5.38 14.12
N LEU A 256 -28.94 5.49 14.31
CA LEU A 256 -28.12 4.43 14.91
C LEU A 256 -27.44 4.86 16.21
N SER A 257 -27.20 3.89 17.09
CA SER A 257 -26.23 4.02 18.19
C SER A 257 -24.79 3.76 17.69
N SER A 258 -23.78 4.08 18.50
CA SER A 258 -22.37 3.83 18.16
C SER A 258 -22.06 2.34 17.94
N TRP A 259 -22.65 1.45 18.74
CA TRP A 259 -22.53 -0.01 18.58
C TRP A 259 -23.02 -0.50 17.21
N GLN A 260 -24.04 0.16 16.64
CA GLN A 260 -24.64 -0.21 15.37
C GLN A 260 -23.93 0.44 14.17
N ARG A 261 -23.60 1.72 14.31
CA ARG A 261 -22.96 2.52 13.26
C ARG A 261 -21.52 2.09 12.99
N ASN A 262 -20.74 1.85 14.04
CA ASN A 262 -19.30 1.67 13.91
C ASN A 262 -18.92 0.40 13.11
N PRO A 263 -19.57 -0.77 13.30
CA PRO A 263 -19.38 -1.93 12.43
C PRO A 263 -19.75 -1.67 10.96
N ALA A 264 -20.85 -0.94 10.71
CA ALA A 264 -21.28 -0.62 9.35
C ALA A 264 -20.28 0.31 8.63
N LEU A 265 -19.73 1.31 9.32
CA LEU A 265 -18.67 2.16 8.77
C LEU A 265 -17.39 1.38 8.47
N LYS A 266 -17.00 0.44 9.35
CA LYS A 266 -15.84 -0.44 9.10
C LYS A 266 -16.03 -1.32 7.87
N LEU A 267 -17.20 -1.92 7.70
CA LEU A 267 -17.51 -2.69 6.49
C LEU A 267 -17.46 -1.81 5.23
N ALA A 268 -18.08 -0.63 5.27
CA ALA A 268 -18.04 0.31 4.16
C ALA A 268 -16.60 0.76 3.81
N ALA A 269 -15.76 1.02 4.82
CA ALA A 269 -14.37 1.38 4.64
C ALA A 269 -13.56 0.26 3.97
N ARG A 270 -13.82 -1.00 4.34
CA ARG A 270 -13.19 -2.17 3.73
C ARG A 270 -13.60 -2.35 2.26
N LEU A 271 -14.87 -2.09 1.93
CA LEU A 271 -15.34 -2.07 0.54
C LEU A 271 -14.73 -0.92 -0.28
N ALA A 272 -14.63 0.28 0.31
CA ALA A 272 -13.97 1.41 -0.32
C ALA A 272 -12.49 1.11 -0.63
N HIS A 273 -11.80 0.43 0.29
CA HIS A 273 -10.41 0.01 0.08
C HIS A 273 -10.27 -1.06 -1.02
N ALA A 274 -11.18 -2.03 -1.08
CA ALA A 274 -11.11 -3.13 -2.03
C ALA A 274 -11.55 -2.75 -3.46
N CYS A 275 -12.56 -1.88 -3.59
CA CYS A 275 -13.23 -1.61 -4.87
C CYS A 275 -13.28 -0.12 -5.25
N GLY A 276 -12.65 0.79 -4.49
CA GLY A 276 -12.78 2.22 -4.72
C GLY A 276 -14.24 2.68 -4.64
N SER A 277 -14.69 3.46 -5.62
CA SER A 277 -16.09 3.90 -5.74
C SER A 277 -16.99 2.96 -6.54
N ASP A 278 -16.45 1.88 -7.11
CA ASP A 278 -17.19 1.00 -8.04
C ASP A 278 -18.34 0.21 -7.37
N TRP A 279 -18.30 0.06 -6.04
CA TRP A 279 -19.39 -0.57 -5.28
C TRP A 279 -20.56 0.38 -5.00
N ILE A 280 -20.40 1.68 -5.27
CA ILE A 280 -21.47 2.68 -5.15
C ILE A 280 -22.27 2.71 -6.45
N PRO A 281 -23.60 2.57 -6.42
CA PRO A 281 -24.40 2.55 -7.64
C PRO A 281 -24.34 3.91 -8.37
N ALA A 282 -24.31 3.87 -9.70
CA ALA A 282 -24.39 5.10 -10.48
C ALA A 282 -25.72 5.84 -10.29
N GLY A 283 -25.71 7.15 -10.54
CA GLY A 283 -26.91 8.00 -10.52
C GLY A 283 -27.24 8.60 -9.14
N ASN A 284 -28.45 9.16 -9.03
CA ASN A 284 -28.81 10.02 -7.91
C ASN A 284 -28.88 9.29 -6.56
N SER A 285 -29.26 8.02 -6.54
CA SER A 285 -29.32 7.22 -5.32
C SER A 285 -27.93 6.96 -4.74
N GLY A 286 -26.97 6.53 -5.55
CA GLY A 286 -25.60 6.30 -5.07
C GLY A 286 -24.87 7.59 -4.74
N SER A 287 -25.12 8.67 -5.48
CA SER A 287 -24.61 10.00 -5.15
C SER A 287 -25.03 10.46 -3.74
N LYS A 288 -26.31 10.27 -3.40
CA LYS A 288 -26.82 10.56 -2.05
C LYS A 288 -26.24 9.62 -0.99
N PHE A 289 -26.08 8.34 -1.33
CA PHE A 289 -25.52 7.35 -0.43
C PHE A 289 -24.04 7.63 -0.12
N LEU A 290 -23.22 7.93 -1.12
CA LEU A 290 -21.83 8.35 -0.94
C LEU A 290 -21.73 9.60 -0.09
N ALA A 291 -22.56 10.63 -0.37
CA ALA A 291 -22.57 11.85 0.42
C ALA A 291 -22.94 11.60 1.89
N LEU A 292 -23.94 10.74 2.15
CA LEU A 292 -24.30 10.32 3.50
C LEU A 292 -23.14 9.58 4.19
N LEU A 293 -22.50 8.64 3.49
CA LEU A 293 -21.41 7.83 4.00
C LEU A 293 -20.22 8.69 4.44
N VAL A 294 -19.76 9.59 3.56
CA VAL A 294 -18.66 10.51 3.86
C VAL A 294 -19.03 11.46 5.00
N ASN A 295 -20.25 11.99 5.00
CA ASN A 295 -20.72 12.86 6.09
C ASN A 295 -20.71 12.13 7.45
N LEU A 296 -21.21 10.89 7.51
CA LEU A 296 -21.18 10.09 8.74
C LEU A 296 -19.75 9.81 9.20
N ALA A 297 -18.83 9.54 8.28
CA ALA A 297 -17.42 9.36 8.59
C ALA A 297 -16.80 10.64 9.19
N CYS A 298 -17.04 11.80 8.57
CA CYS A 298 -16.57 13.09 9.08
C CYS A 298 -17.12 13.41 10.47
N VAL A 299 -18.41 13.16 10.70
CA VAL A 299 -19.02 13.35 12.02
C VAL A 299 -18.35 12.46 13.07
N GLU A 300 -18.09 11.19 12.75
CA GLU A 300 -17.46 10.27 13.70
C GLU A 300 -16.00 10.65 14.00
N VAL A 301 -15.23 11.09 13.00
CA VAL A 301 -13.86 11.60 13.20
C VAL A 301 -13.87 12.77 14.17
N ARG A 302 -14.77 13.73 13.98
CA ARG A 302 -14.87 14.90 14.86
C ARG A 302 -15.27 14.51 16.26
N LEU A 303 -16.31 13.69 16.41
CA LEU A 303 -16.75 13.22 17.72
C LEU A 303 -15.61 12.51 18.47
N ALA A 304 -14.84 11.67 17.78
CA ALA A 304 -13.77 10.91 18.41
C ALA A 304 -12.53 11.76 18.75
N LEU A 305 -12.21 12.80 17.98
CA LEU A 305 -10.99 13.60 18.16
C LEU A 305 -11.21 14.89 18.95
N GLU A 306 -12.42 15.44 18.96
CA GLU A 306 -12.77 16.66 19.71
C GLU A 306 -13.21 16.34 21.15
N GLU A 307 -13.61 15.10 21.46
CA GLU A 307 -14.05 14.69 22.80
C GLU A 307 -12.86 14.56 23.77
N THR A 308 -12.75 15.51 24.70
CA THR A 308 -11.68 15.52 25.71
C THR A 308 -11.90 14.46 26.79
N GLY A 309 -10.91 13.60 27.03
CA GLY A 309 -10.88 12.68 28.18
C GLY A 309 -11.42 11.26 27.90
N SER A 310 -11.87 10.98 26.68
CA SER A 310 -12.23 9.64 26.22
C SER A 310 -11.08 8.99 25.44
N GLU A 311 -10.93 7.67 25.50
CA GLU A 311 -10.01 6.95 24.63
C GLU A 311 -10.52 7.00 23.18
N VAL A 312 -9.65 7.43 22.27
CA VAL A 312 -9.97 7.49 20.84
C VAL A 312 -10.16 6.06 20.33
N LYS A 313 -11.29 5.81 19.67
CA LYS A 313 -11.55 4.53 18.97
C LYS A 313 -10.79 4.51 17.65
N GLU A 314 -9.47 4.31 17.72
CA GLU A 314 -8.54 4.44 16.60
C GLU A 314 -8.94 3.59 15.38
N ASP A 315 -9.46 2.39 15.63
CA ASP A 315 -9.91 1.45 14.59
C ASP A 315 -11.13 1.97 13.82
N VAL A 316 -12.06 2.65 14.49
CA VAL A 316 -13.22 3.30 13.87
C VAL A 316 -12.78 4.56 13.11
N VAL A 317 -11.95 5.39 13.73
CA VAL A 317 -11.49 6.63 13.10
C VAL A 317 -10.66 6.34 11.85
N THR A 318 -9.81 5.31 11.88
CA THR A 318 -9.04 4.85 10.72
C THR A 318 -9.95 4.36 9.59
N ALA A 319 -11.04 3.64 9.91
CA ALA A 319 -12.04 3.28 8.91
C ALA A 319 -12.74 4.52 8.32
N CYS A 320 -13.06 5.52 9.15
CA CYS A 320 -13.63 6.77 8.67
C CYS A 320 -12.65 7.57 7.79
N TYR A 321 -11.35 7.55 8.07
CA TYR A 321 -10.34 8.16 7.19
C TYR A 321 -10.37 7.53 5.80
N ALA A 322 -10.45 6.21 5.67
CA ALA A 322 -10.56 5.55 4.36
C ALA A 322 -11.82 5.99 3.59
N LEU A 323 -12.94 6.21 4.28
CA LEU A 323 -14.17 6.74 3.67
C LEU A 323 -14.02 8.22 3.26
N MET A 324 -13.28 9.02 4.04
CA MET A 324 -12.94 10.39 3.66
C MET A 324 -12.02 10.43 2.44
N GLU A 325 -11.03 9.53 2.33
CA GLU A 325 -10.17 9.40 1.15
C GLU A 325 -11.01 9.11 -0.10
N LEU A 326 -11.99 8.20 -0.01
CA LEU A 326 -12.95 7.95 -1.09
C LEU A 326 -13.73 9.22 -1.48
N GLY A 327 -14.13 10.01 -0.48
CA GLY A 327 -14.79 11.30 -0.68
C GLY A 327 -13.91 12.32 -1.42
N ILE A 328 -12.64 12.43 -1.01
CA ILE A 328 -11.64 13.31 -1.66
C ILE A 328 -11.45 12.88 -3.13
N GLN A 329 -11.23 11.59 -3.38
CA GLN A 329 -11.06 11.04 -4.72
C GLN A 329 -12.27 11.31 -5.63
N GLU A 330 -13.50 11.14 -5.14
CA GLU A 330 -14.70 11.40 -5.94
C GLU A 330 -14.96 12.90 -6.16
N CYS A 331 -14.52 13.77 -5.24
CA CYS A 331 -14.55 15.21 -5.43
C CYS A 331 -13.59 15.65 -6.55
N THR A 332 -12.40 15.07 -6.63
CA THR A 332 -11.37 15.44 -7.62
C THR A 332 -11.55 14.76 -8.97
N ARG A 333 -12.33 13.68 -9.05
CA ARG A 333 -12.62 12.96 -10.29
C ARG A 333 -13.28 13.88 -11.34
N CYS A 334 -12.62 14.02 -12.49
CA CYS A 334 -13.10 14.82 -13.62
C CYS A 334 -14.12 14.08 -14.49
N GLU A 335 -13.87 12.79 -14.77
CA GLU A 335 -14.72 11.97 -15.62
C GLU A 335 -15.57 10.99 -14.80
N GLN A 336 -16.84 10.82 -15.17
CA GLN A 336 -17.76 9.83 -14.58
C GLN A 336 -17.92 9.94 -13.05
N SER A 337 -17.69 11.11 -12.45
CA SER A 337 -17.86 11.33 -11.01
C SER A 337 -19.29 11.00 -10.56
N LEU A 338 -19.40 10.34 -9.41
CA LEU A 338 -20.68 10.03 -8.77
C LEU A 338 -21.34 11.29 -8.17
N LEU A 339 -20.57 12.34 -7.94
CA LEU A 339 -20.99 13.55 -7.24
C LEU A 339 -21.25 14.69 -8.22
N LYS A 340 -22.37 15.38 -8.04
CA LYS A 340 -22.63 16.65 -8.72
C LYS A 340 -21.91 17.78 -8.00
N GLU A 341 -21.65 18.87 -8.70
CA GLU A 341 -20.93 20.03 -8.17
C GLU A 341 -21.45 20.55 -6.82
N PRO A 342 -22.77 20.71 -6.59
CA PRO A 342 -23.26 21.16 -5.28
C PRO A 342 -22.94 20.18 -4.14
N GLN A 343 -22.91 18.87 -4.44
CA GLN A 343 -22.57 17.84 -3.47
C GLN A 343 -21.07 17.82 -3.19
N LYS A 344 -20.24 18.03 -4.22
CA LYS A 344 -18.79 18.18 -4.05
C LYS A 344 -18.48 19.34 -3.10
N VAL A 345 -19.05 20.52 -3.36
CA VAL A 345 -18.89 21.70 -2.50
C VAL A 345 -19.35 21.43 -1.06
N GLN A 346 -20.50 20.78 -0.88
CA GLN A 346 -21.00 20.42 0.45
C GLN A 346 -20.04 19.44 1.18
N LEU A 347 -19.58 18.40 0.50
CA LEU A 347 -18.69 17.40 1.09
C LEU A 347 -17.32 17.99 1.44
N VAL A 348 -16.75 18.84 0.58
CA VAL A 348 -15.51 19.57 0.88
C VAL A 348 -15.68 20.40 2.16
N SER A 349 -16.80 21.10 2.34
CA SER A 349 -17.07 21.85 3.58
C SER A 349 -17.09 20.97 4.83
N ILE A 350 -17.70 19.78 4.76
CA ILE A 350 -17.82 18.87 5.90
C ILE A 350 -16.47 18.18 6.18
N MET A 351 -15.76 17.74 5.14
CA MET A 351 -14.43 17.15 5.27
C MET A 351 -13.43 18.15 5.85
N LYS A 352 -13.50 19.42 5.47
CA LYS A 352 -12.71 20.50 6.06
C LYS A 352 -12.86 20.56 7.59
N GLU A 353 -14.08 20.46 8.11
CA GLU A 353 -14.31 20.45 9.57
C GLU A 353 -13.66 19.24 10.24
N ALA A 354 -13.78 18.05 9.63
CA ALA A 354 -13.12 16.84 10.12
C ALA A 354 -11.59 16.93 10.06
N ILE A 355 -11.02 17.46 8.99
CA ILE A 355 -9.58 17.72 8.87
C ILE A 355 -9.11 18.73 9.91
N GLY A 356 -9.93 19.74 10.24
CA GLY A 356 -9.67 20.64 11.37
C GLY A 356 -9.49 19.89 12.69
N ALA A 357 -10.34 18.91 12.98
CA ALA A 357 -10.20 18.04 14.16
C ALA A 357 -8.93 17.17 14.09
N VAL A 358 -8.58 16.64 12.91
CA VAL A 358 -7.32 15.89 12.70
C VAL A 358 -6.10 16.77 12.98
N ILE A 359 -6.08 18.01 12.48
CA ILE A 359 -4.99 18.96 12.75
C ILE A 359 -4.89 19.25 14.24
N HIS A 360 -6.02 19.49 14.90
CA HIS A 360 -6.06 19.74 16.34
C HIS A 360 -5.51 18.56 17.15
N TYR A 361 -5.87 17.33 16.79
CA TYR A 361 -5.32 16.12 17.38
C TYR A 361 -3.80 16.03 17.18
N LEU A 362 -3.31 16.18 15.94
CA LEU A 362 -1.88 16.08 15.62
C LEU A 362 -1.04 17.14 16.36
N LEU A 363 -1.57 18.34 16.58
CA LEU A 363 -0.91 19.38 17.38
C LEU A 363 -0.73 18.99 18.86
N GLN A 364 -1.51 18.03 19.36
CA GLN A 364 -1.43 17.54 20.75
C GLN A 364 -0.59 16.28 20.91
N VAL A 365 -0.15 15.66 19.81
CA VAL A 365 0.62 14.42 19.85
C VAL A 365 2.00 14.68 20.49
N GLY A 366 2.20 14.11 21.67
CA GLY A 366 3.48 14.11 22.36
C GLY A 366 4.50 13.17 21.70
N PRO A 367 5.81 13.34 21.97
CA PRO A 367 6.88 12.57 21.33
C PRO A 367 6.76 11.05 21.52
N GLU A 368 6.23 10.60 22.66
CA GLU A 368 6.06 9.18 22.97
C GLU A 368 5.04 8.48 22.06
N LYS A 369 4.00 9.22 21.62
CA LYS A 369 2.90 8.69 20.80
C LYS A 369 3.15 8.79 19.31
N GLN A 370 4.20 9.49 18.88
CA GLN A 370 4.49 9.68 17.45
C GLN A 370 4.67 8.37 16.69
N LYS A 371 5.06 7.30 17.38
CA LYS A 371 5.28 5.98 16.76
C LYS A 371 3.99 5.16 16.61
N GLU A 372 2.87 5.65 17.13
CA GLU A 372 1.60 4.94 17.04
C GLU A 372 1.10 4.91 15.59
N PRO A 373 0.67 3.75 15.05
CA PRO A 373 0.12 3.64 13.70
C PRO A 373 -1.02 4.61 13.41
N PHE A 374 -1.77 4.98 14.45
CA PHE A 374 -2.86 5.93 14.36
C PHE A 374 -2.39 7.35 13.97
N VAL A 375 -1.26 7.81 14.50
CA VAL A 375 -0.65 9.11 14.10
C VAL A 375 -0.29 9.07 12.62
N PHE A 376 0.26 7.96 12.14
CA PHE A 376 0.55 7.79 10.72
C PHE A 376 -0.73 7.84 9.87
N ALA A 377 -1.80 7.17 10.29
CA ALA A 377 -3.09 7.21 9.61
C ALA A 377 -3.68 8.64 9.57
N SER A 378 -3.54 9.41 10.66
CA SER A 378 -3.94 10.82 10.74
C SER A 378 -3.10 11.72 9.82
N VAL A 379 -1.78 11.51 9.74
CA VAL A 379 -0.91 12.22 8.79
C VAL A 379 -1.25 11.86 7.35
N ARG A 380 -1.61 10.60 7.07
CA ARG A 380 -2.00 10.13 5.74
C ARG A 380 -3.26 10.83 5.23
N ILE A 381 -4.35 10.84 6.00
CA ILE A 381 -5.59 11.51 5.57
C ILE A 381 -5.37 13.02 5.40
N LEU A 382 -4.53 13.63 6.24
CA LEU A 382 -4.15 15.02 6.09
C LEU A 382 -3.32 15.25 4.81
N GLY A 383 -2.38 14.36 4.50
CA GLY A 383 -1.60 14.41 3.26
C GLY A 383 -2.49 14.31 2.02
N ALA A 384 -3.48 13.40 2.03
CA ALA A 384 -4.48 13.27 0.98
C ALA A 384 -5.33 14.55 0.82
N TRP A 385 -5.69 15.21 1.92
CA TRP A 385 -6.38 16.50 1.86
C TRP A 385 -5.50 17.62 1.29
N LEU A 386 -4.27 17.75 1.79
CA LEU A 386 -3.35 18.81 1.36
C LEU A 386 -2.90 18.67 -0.09
N ALA A 387 -2.97 17.47 -0.65
CA ALA A 387 -2.74 17.24 -2.08
C ALA A 387 -3.77 17.96 -2.97
N GLU A 388 -4.97 18.21 -2.46
CA GLU A 388 -6.10 18.69 -3.27
C GLU A 388 -6.64 20.05 -2.80
N GLU A 389 -6.46 20.40 -1.52
CA GLU A 389 -7.05 21.60 -0.92
C GLU A 389 -6.10 22.26 0.10
N THR A 390 -5.42 23.34 -0.33
CA THR A 390 -4.51 24.14 0.51
C THR A 390 -5.02 25.56 0.81
N SER A 391 -6.16 25.96 0.27
CA SER A 391 -6.73 27.30 0.48
C SER A 391 -7.46 27.43 1.80
N SER A 392 -8.06 26.33 2.28
CA SER A 392 -8.70 26.23 3.58
C SER A 392 -7.71 25.89 4.70
N LEU A 393 -8.07 26.25 5.94
CA LEU A 393 -7.30 25.92 7.16
C LEU A 393 -5.83 26.39 7.15
N ARG A 394 -5.50 27.43 6.36
CA ARG A 394 -4.12 27.90 6.17
C ARG A 394 -3.38 28.18 7.47
N LYS A 395 -4.04 28.78 8.46
CA LYS A 395 -3.42 29.13 9.73
C LYS A 395 -3.08 27.88 10.53
N GLU A 396 -4.01 26.95 10.59
CA GLU A 396 -3.93 25.68 11.28
C GLU A 396 -2.86 24.79 10.63
N VAL A 397 -2.83 24.72 9.31
CA VAL A 397 -1.78 24.01 8.55
C VAL A 397 -0.41 24.63 8.83
N CYS A 398 -0.26 25.96 8.78
CA CYS A 398 1.01 26.62 9.10
C CYS A 398 1.47 26.32 10.54
N GLN A 399 0.56 26.26 11.50
CA GLN A 399 0.88 25.89 12.88
C GLN A 399 1.35 24.43 13.01
N LEU A 400 0.80 23.53 12.20
CA LEU A 400 1.12 22.11 12.21
C LEU A 400 2.38 21.74 11.42
N LEU A 401 2.77 22.53 10.40
CA LEU A 401 3.91 22.24 9.54
C LEU A 401 5.22 21.87 10.27
N PRO A 402 5.63 22.56 11.35
CA PRO A 402 6.82 22.17 12.11
C PRO A 402 6.75 20.74 12.66
N PHE A 403 5.58 20.32 13.12
CA PHE A 403 5.37 18.94 13.56
C PHE A 403 5.51 17.98 12.37
N LEU A 404 4.87 18.25 11.22
CA LEU A 404 4.93 17.37 10.05
C LEU A 404 6.34 17.17 9.52
N VAL A 405 7.15 18.24 9.44
CA VAL A 405 8.55 18.15 8.99
C VAL A 405 9.37 17.29 9.95
N ARG A 406 9.24 17.51 11.27
CA ARG A 406 9.97 16.73 12.28
C ARG A 406 9.52 15.28 12.33
N TYR A 407 8.23 15.03 12.21
CA TYR A 407 7.64 13.70 12.16
C TYR A 407 8.16 12.92 10.95
N ALA A 408 8.06 13.50 9.75
CA ALA A 408 8.54 12.87 8.53
C ALA A 408 10.06 12.64 8.56
N LYS A 409 10.82 13.57 9.13
CA LYS A 409 12.26 13.42 9.35
C LYS A 409 12.59 12.25 10.30
N SER A 410 11.91 12.15 11.43
CA SER A 410 12.15 11.08 12.41
C SER A 410 11.90 9.70 11.81
N LEU A 411 10.79 9.54 11.07
CA LEU A 411 10.48 8.26 10.40
C LEU A 411 11.48 7.93 9.29
N TYR A 412 11.95 8.95 8.55
CA TYR A 412 12.97 8.79 7.52
C TYR A 412 14.31 8.32 8.10
N GLU A 413 14.80 8.99 9.16
CA GLU A 413 16.08 8.66 9.81
C GLU A 413 16.04 7.27 10.46
N GLU A 414 14.92 6.89 11.10
CA GLU A 414 14.75 5.53 11.67
C GLU A 414 14.73 4.44 10.59
N ALA A 415 14.10 4.69 9.44
CA ALA A 415 14.10 3.74 8.32
C ALA A 415 15.50 3.57 7.71
N GLU A 416 16.30 4.64 7.65
CA GLU A 416 17.70 4.60 7.20
C GLU A 416 18.54 3.73 8.15
N GLU A 417 18.45 3.96 9.46
CA GLU A 417 19.16 3.16 10.47
C GLU A 417 18.77 1.67 10.42
N ALA A 418 17.48 1.37 10.25
CA ALA A 418 17.00 0.00 10.15
C ALA A 418 17.50 -0.73 8.89
N ASN A 419 17.63 -0.01 7.77
CA ASN A 419 18.17 -0.56 6.52
C ASN A 419 19.66 -0.87 6.65
N ASP A 420 20.44 0.02 7.27
CA ASP A 420 21.86 -0.20 7.53
C ASP A 420 22.11 -1.45 8.40
N ILE A 421 21.32 -1.62 9.47
CA ILE A 421 21.39 -2.80 10.33
C ILE A 421 20.97 -4.05 9.56
N SER A 422 19.91 -3.98 8.77
CA SER A 422 19.42 -5.11 7.96
C SER A 422 20.44 -5.56 6.92
N GLN A 423 21.13 -4.62 6.26
CA GLN A 423 22.23 -4.92 5.34
C GLN A 423 23.42 -5.56 6.06
N GLN A 424 23.78 -5.08 7.26
CA GLN A 424 24.83 -5.68 8.08
C GLN A 424 24.47 -7.10 8.53
N VAL A 425 23.22 -7.35 8.92
CA VAL A 425 22.73 -8.68 9.32
C VAL A 425 22.63 -9.62 8.12
N ALA A 426 22.19 -9.15 6.95
CA ALA A 426 22.16 -9.93 5.70
C ALA A 426 23.57 -10.37 5.27
N THR A 427 24.59 -9.56 5.55
CA THR A 427 25.99 -9.91 5.29
C THR A 427 26.51 -11.01 6.23
N LEU A 428 25.83 -11.27 7.35
CA LEU A 428 26.24 -12.22 8.40
C LEU A 428 25.34 -13.47 8.50
N ALA A 429 24.18 -13.52 7.83
CA ALA A 429 23.19 -14.59 7.99
C ALA A 429 23.19 -15.61 6.83
N ILE A 430 23.24 -16.91 7.16
CA ILE A 430 23.14 -18.05 6.21
C ILE A 430 21.67 -18.49 5.98
N SER A 431 20.68 -17.83 6.58
CA SER A 431 19.27 -18.21 6.42
C SER A 431 18.32 -17.01 6.51
N PRO A 432 17.27 -16.91 5.66
CA PRO A 432 16.30 -15.83 5.73
C PRO A 432 15.37 -16.04 6.93
N THR A 433 15.50 -15.22 7.96
CA THR A 433 14.48 -15.10 9.00
C THR A 433 13.41 -14.13 8.54
N THR A 434 12.15 -14.57 8.63
CA THR A 434 10.94 -13.75 8.43
C THR A 434 11.01 -12.50 9.28
N SER A 435 10.98 -11.34 8.63
CA SER A 435 10.85 -10.02 9.26
C SER A 435 9.56 -9.98 10.09
N GLY A 436 9.69 -9.59 11.37
CA GLY A 436 8.59 -9.03 12.16
C GLY A 436 8.02 -7.77 11.49
N PRO A 437 7.01 -7.11 12.10
CA PRO A 437 6.18 -6.13 11.40
C PRO A 437 7.06 -5.05 10.75
N THR A 438 7.18 -5.13 9.43
CA THR A 438 7.64 -4.07 8.56
C THR A 438 6.69 -2.91 8.77
N TRP A 439 7.09 -1.86 9.47
CA TRP A 439 6.70 -0.46 9.22
C TRP A 439 7.36 0.46 10.26
N PRO A 440 7.99 1.53 9.76
CA PRO A 440 7.31 2.81 9.68
C PRO A 440 7.05 3.18 8.21
N GLY A 441 5.83 3.60 7.89
CA GLY A 441 5.48 4.00 6.52
C GLY A 441 6.26 5.22 6.05
N ASP A 442 6.38 5.39 4.73
CA ASP A 442 6.99 6.56 4.11
C ASP A 442 6.06 7.79 4.21
N ALA A 443 6.18 8.53 5.31
CA ALA A 443 5.39 9.73 5.56
C ALA A 443 5.74 10.87 4.60
N LEU A 444 6.99 10.95 4.11
CA LEU A 444 7.39 11.96 3.14
C LEU A 444 6.59 11.79 1.86
N ARG A 445 6.48 10.56 1.33
CA ARG A 445 5.69 10.28 0.13
C ARG A 445 4.24 10.75 0.23
N LEU A 446 3.63 10.65 1.42
CA LEU A 446 2.25 11.10 1.66
C LEU A 446 2.12 12.63 1.72
N LEU A 447 3.18 13.31 2.13
CA LEU A 447 3.18 14.77 2.29
C LEU A 447 3.68 15.52 1.05
N LEU A 448 4.42 14.86 0.15
CA LEU A 448 5.02 15.46 -1.04
C LEU A 448 4.03 16.28 -1.88
N PRO A 449 2.83 15.77 -2.27
CA PRO A 449 1.90 16.55 -3.08
C PRO A 449 1.45 17.84 -2.36
N GLY A 450 1.11 17.74 -1.08
CA GLY A 450 0.75 18.91 -0.27
C GLY A 450 1.90 19.93 -0.15
N TRP A 451 3.13 19.45 0.06
CA TRP A 451 4.31 20.33 0.12
C TRP A 451 4.61 20.99 -1.23
N CYS A 452 4.30 20.33 -2.35
CA CYS A 452 4.39 20.93 -3.68
C CYS A 452 3.50 22.18 -3.78
N HIS A 453 2.25 22.11 -3.35
CA HIS A 453 1.36 23.27 -3.33
C HIS A 453 1.81 24.34 -2.32
N LEU A 454 2.17 23.92 -1.10
CA LEU A 454 2.53 24.84 -0.02
C LEU A 454 3.83 25.61 -0.30
N THR A 455 4.77 25.06 -1.07
CA THR A 455 6.01 25.78 -1.43
C THR A 455 5.80 26.96 -2.38
N VAL A 456 4.65 27.04 -3.06
CA VAL A 456 4.30 28.20 -3.88
C VAL A 456 3.91 29.40 -3.00
N GLU A 457 3.32 29.15 -1.82
CA GLU A 457 2.82 30.19 -0.92
C GLU A 457 3.90 30.70 0.06
N ASP A 458 3.99 32.02 0.27
CA ASP A 458 5.06 32.65 1.07
C ASP A 458 5.14 32.11 2.51
N GLY A 459 4.02 32.12 3.25
CA GLY A 459 3.98 31.73 4.67
C GLY A 459 4.38 30.27 4.91
N PRO A 460 3.68 29.28 4.30
CA PRO A 460 4.04 27.87 4.42
C PRO A 460 5.48 27.57 3.95
N ARG A 461 5.93 28.18 2.84
CA ARG A 461 7.29 28.01 2.32
C ARG A 461 8.34 28.45 3.33
N GLU A 462 8.18 29.61 3.96
CA GLU A 462 9.12 30.09 4.98
C GLU A 462 9.24 29.12 6.16
N ILE A 463 8.13 28.52 6.58
CA ILE A 463 8.12 27.51 7.65
C ILE A 463 8.83 26.23 7.20
N LEU A 464 8.53 25.71 6.01
CA LEU A 464 9.20 24.53 5.46
C LEU A 464 10.72 24.72 5.36
N ILE A 465 11.17 25.88 4.87
CA ILE A 465 12.59 26.23 4.78
C ILE A 465 13.20 26.29 6.19
N LYS A 466 12.55 27.00 7.13
CA LYS A 466 13.04 27.16 8.51
C LYS A 466 13.21 25.82 9.23
N GLU A 467 12.28 24.89 9.03
CA GLU A 467 12.31 23.57 9.67
C GLU A 467 13.21 22.55 8.93
N GLY A 468 13.87 22.96 7.85
CA GLY A 468 14.86 22.14 7.14
C GLY A 468 14.30 21.15 6.13
N ALA A 469 13.04 21.32 5.69
CA ALA A 469 12.44 20.47 4.67
C ALA A 469 13.24 20.39 3.36
N PRO A 470 13.85 21.47 2.82
CA PRO A 470 14.63 21.38 1.57
C PRO A 470 15.82 20.41 1.66
N SER A 471 16.55 20.43 2.78
CA SER A 471 17.66 19.51 3.02
C SER A 471 17.19 18.06 3.15
N LEU A 472 16.07 17.83 3.86
CA LEU A 472 15.44 16.51 4.00
C LEU A 472 14.99 15.96 2.63
N LEU A 473 14.32 16.80 1.82
CA LEU A 473 13.87 16.43 0.48
C LEU A 473 15.05 16.13 -0.45
N CYS A 474 16.17 16.84 -0.35
CA CYS A 474 17.36 16.52 -1.13
C CYS A 474 17.88 15.12 -0.78
N LYS A 475 17.98 14.77 0.52
CA LYS A 475 18.39 13.42 0.94
C LYS A 475 17.42 12.35 0.45
N TYR A 476 16.13 12.59 0.64
CA TYR A 476 15.07 11.69 0.19
C TYR A 476 15.12 11.48 -1.33
N PHE A 477 15.24 12.55 -2.12
CA PHE A 477 15.38 12.46 -3.57
C PHE A 477 16.59 11.62 -3.97
N LEU A 478 17.76 11.83 -3.34
CA LEU A 478 18.98 11.06 -3.64
C LEU A 478 18.79 9.57 -3.32
N GLN A 479 18.19 9.23 -2.18
CA GLN A 479 17.93 7.84 -1.81
C GLN A 479 16.93 7.17 -2.78
N GLN A 480 15.83 7.85 -3.11
CA GLN A 480 14.89 7.35 -4.11
C GLN A 480 15.55 7.23 -5.49
N TRP A 481 16.49 8.11 -5.81
CA TRP A 481 17.27 8.06 -7.04
C TRP A 481 18.21 6.85 -7.09
N GLU A 482 18.81 6.45 -5.97
CA GLU A 482 19.70 5.28 -5.92
C GLU A 482 19.00 3.98 -6.29
N LEU A 483 17.70 3.86 -6.01
CA LEU A 483 16.85 2.73 -6.44
C LEU A 483 16.76 2.62 -7.98
N THR A 484 17.18 3.65 -8.71
CA THR A 484 17.20 3.68 -10.18
C THR A 484 18.53 3.22 -10.79
N SER A 485 19.55 2.96 -9.95
CA SER A 485 20.92 2.61 -10.37
C SER A 485 21.03 1.18 -10.93
N PRO A 486 21.98 0.93 -11.86
CA PRO A 486 22.19 -0.39 -12.46
C PRO A 486 22.57 -1.43 -11.39
N GLY A 487 21.67 -2.40 -11.16
CA GLY A 487 21.78 -3.41 -10.11
C GLY A 487 20.41 -3.87 -9.57
N HIS A 488 19.40 -3.00 -9.68
CA HIS A 488 17.98 -3.35 -9.55
C HIS A 488 17.37 -3.56 -10.95
N ASP A 489 16.33 -4.39 -11.09
CA ASP A 489 15.69 -4.67 -12.39
C ASP A 489 15.21 -3.36 -13.04
N THR A 490 16.03 -2.81 -13.93
CA THR A 490 15.85 -1.45 -14.50
C THR A 490 14.68 -1.36 -15.50
N SER A 491 14.03 -2.47 -15.81
CA SER A 491 12.94 -2.52 -16.80
C SER A 491 11.65 -1.85 -16.32
N VAL A 492 11.42 -1.71 -15.01
CA VAL A 492 10.22 -1.07 -14.45
C VAL A 492 10.58 -0.36 -13.14
N LEU A 493 10.50 0.98 -13.13
CA LEU A 493 10.51 1.72 -11.87
C LEU A 493 9.14 1.49 -11.21
N PRO A 494 9.03 1.32 -9.89
CA PRO A 494 7.70 1.39 -9.27
C PRO A 494 7.11 2.78 -9.52
N ASP A 495 5.89 2.85 -10.07
CA ASP A 495 5.21 4.12 -10.40
C ASP A 495 5.22 5.11 -9.23
N SER A 496 5.09 4.59 -8.00
CA SER A 496 5.11 5.40 -6.79
C SER A 496 6.44 6.13 -6.54
N VAL A 497 7.58 5.54 -6.93
CA VAL A 497 8.90 6.18 -6.80
C VAL A 497 9.06 7.24 -7.88
N GLU A 498 8.63 6.95 -9.11
CA GLU A 498 8.74 7.91 -10.22
C GLU A 498 7.90 9.16 -9.93
N ILE A 499 6.64 8.97 -9.52
CA ILE A 499 5.75 10.06 -9.12
C ILE A 499 6.39 10.87 -7.97
N GLY A 500 6.96 10.20 -6.96
CA GLY A 500 7.64 10.88 -5.85
C GLY A 500 8.82 11.75 -6.31
N LEU A 501 9.66 11.23 -7.23
CA LEU A 501 10.76 11.98 -7.81
C LEU A 501 10.27 13.18 -8.64
N GLN A 502 9.22 13.00 -9.45
CA GLN A 502 8.59 14.08 -10.20
C GLN A 502 8.05 15.17 -9.26
N THR A 503 7.32 14.81 -8.20
CA THR A 503 6.80 15.78 -7.23
C THR A 503 7.94 16.51 -6.49
N CYS A 504 9.03 15.81 -6.14
CA CYS A 504 10.23 16.45 -5.60
C CYS A 504 10.82 17.49 -6.56
N CYS A 505 10.92 17.16 -7.86
CA CYS A 505 11.37 18.11 -8.87
C CYS A 505 10.49 19.37 -8.90
N HIS A 506 9.16 19.23 -8.84
CA HIS A 506 8.24 20.37 -8.78
C HIS A 506 8.43 21.22 -7.51
N ILE A 507 8.62 20.60 -6.34
CA ILE A 507 8.95 21.32 -5.11
C ILE A 507 10.25 22.12 -5.28
N PHE A 508 11.30 21.50 -5.83
CA PHE A 508 12.56 22.20 -6.06
C PHE A 508 12.43 23.31 -7.10
N LEU A 509 11.63 23.13 -8.15
CA LEU A 509 11.31 24.18 -9.13
C LEU A 509 10.68 25.40 -8.45
N ASN A 510 9.70 25.18 -7.55
CA ASN A 510 9.11 26.25 -6.75
C ASN A 510 10.18 26.98 -5.94
N LEU A 511 11.07 26.25 -5.25
CA LEU A 511 12.14 26.84 -4.44
C LEU A 511 13.19 27.59 -5.28
N VAL A 512 13.50 27.11 -6.48
CA VAL A 512 14.44 27.77 -7.40
C VAL A 512 13.91 29.14 -7.83
N VAL A 513 12.60 29.24 -8.08
CA VAL A 513 11.95 30.50 -8.46
C VAL A 513 11.75 31.42 -7.25
N THR A 514 11.24 30.88 -6.14
CA THR A 514 10.76 31.68 -5.01
C THR A 514 11.81 31.93 -3.92
N ALA A 515 12.84 31.09 -3.82
CA ALA A 515 13.91 31.19 -2.82
C ALA A 515 15.32 31.01 -3.43
N PRO A 516 15.70 31.78 -4.47
CA PRO A 516 16.98 31.58 -5.17
C PRO A 516 18.22 31.78 -4.26
N GLY A 517 18.09 32.57 -3.20
CA GLY A 517 19.14 32.75 -2.19
C GLY A 517 19.43 31.47 -1.39
N LEU A 518 18.43 30.62 -1.16
CA LEU A 518 18.60 29.31 -0.53
C LEU A 518 19.44 28.39 -1.41
N ILE A 519 19.06 28.28 -2.69
CA ILE A 519 19.73 27.42 -3.68
C ILE A 519 21.23 27.74 -3.79
N LYS A 520 21.58 29.03 -3.77
CA LYS A 520 22.98 29.49 -3.88
C LYS A 520 23.82 29.23 -2.63
N ARG A 521 23.19 29.12 -1.46
CA ARG A 521 23.88 29.09 -0.16
C ARG A 521 24.04 27.68 0.40
N ASP A 522 23.02 26.84 0.22
CA ASP A 522 22.98 25.53 0.86
C ASP A 522 23.66 24.46 -0.01
N ALA A 523 24.55 23.69 0.61
CA ALA A 523 25.37 22.69 -0.08
C ALA A 523 24.53 21.52 -0.61
N CYS A 524 23.35 21.24 -0.01
CA CYS A 524 22.47 20.16 -0.48
C CYS A 524 22.06 20.33 -1.95
N PHE A 525 21.85 21.57 -2.41
CA PHE A 525 21.50 21.86 -3.80
C PHE A 525 22.68 21.67 -4.76
N THR A 526 23.92 21.75 -4.27
CA THR A 526 25.09 21.37 -5.07
C THR A 526 25.13 19.86 -5.29
N SER A 527 24.87 19.07 -4.26
CA SER A 527 24.74 17.60 -4.38
C SER A 527 23.59 17.22 -5.31
N LEU A 528 22.42 17.86 -5.15
CA LEU A 528 21.29 17.66 -6.05
C LEU A 528 21.68 17.97 -7.50
N MET A 529 22.33 19.11 -7.76
CA MET A 529 22.77 19.48 -9.12
C MET A 529 23.72 18.44 -9.71
N ASN A 530 24.66 17.91 -8.92
CA ASN A 530 25.57 16.85 -9.37
C ASN A 530 24.81 15.61 -9.81
N THR A 531 23.82 15.17 -9.02
CA THR A 531 22.97 14.03 -9.36
C THR A 531 22.19 14.30 -10.65
N LEU A 532 21.50 15.45 -10.77
CA LEU A 532 20.77 15.81 -11.99
C LEU A 532 21.68 15.77 -13.23
N MET A 533 22.92 16.25 -13.10
CA MET A 533 23.89 16.23 -14.20
C MET A 533 24.30 14.83 -14.64
N THR A 534 24.46 13.90 -13.70
CA THR A 534 24.77 12.50 -14.00
C THR A 534 23.56 11.70 -14.49
N SER A 535 22.36 12.10 -14.08
CA SER A 535 21.13 11.36 -14.30
C SER A 535 20.49 11.61 -15.67
N LEU A 536 20.42 12.87 -16.11
CA LEU A 536 19.70 13.23 -17.34
C LEU A 536 20.19 12.49 -18.59
N PRO A 537 21.50 12.30 -18.83
CA PRO A 537 21.98 11.59 -20.02
C PRO A 537 21.45 10.16 -20.15
N ALA A 538 21.29 9.46 -19.03
CA ALA A 538 20.72 8.11 -19.01
C ALA A 538 19.19 8.14 -19.23
N LEU A 539 18.49 9.07 -18.57
CA LEU A 539 17.02 9.18 -18.64
C LEU A 539 16.51 9.47 -20.05
N VAL A 540 17.16 10.39 -20.77
CA VAL A 540 16.72 10.77 -22.13
C VAL A 540 16.81 9.60 -23.12
N GLN A 541 17.61 8.57 -22.81
CA GLN A 541 17.75 7.36 -23.64
C GLN A 541 16.75 6.26 -23.25
N GLN A 542 16.04 6.40 -22.12
CA GLN A 542 15.10 5.38 -21.63
C GLN A 542 13.68 5.65 -22.15
N GLN A 543 13.12 4.71 -22.91
CA GLN A 543 11.74 4.79 -23.37
C GLN A 543 10.76 4.77 -22.18
N GLY A 544 9.72 5.61 -22.24
CA GLY A 544 8.68 5.69 -21.21
C GLY A 544 8.98 6.62 -20.02
N ARG A 545 10.18 7.20 -19.91
CA ARG A 545 10.58 8.08 -18.78
C ARG A 545 10.77 9.55 -19.16
N LEU A 546 10.19 9.96 -20.28
CA LEU A 546 10.39 11.29 -20.83
C LEU A 546 9.85 12.40 -19.92
N LEU A 547 8.78 12.14 -19.16
CA LEU A 547 8.22 13.12 -18.21
C LEU A 547 9.18 13.36 -17.03
N LEU A 548 9.78 12.31 -16.47
CA LEU A 548 10.83 12.45 -15.45
C LEU A 548 12.07 13.14 -16.04
N ALA A 549 12.46 12.82 -17.27
CA ALA A 549 13.55 13.50 -17.97
C ALA A 549 13.28 15.01 -18.14
N ALA A 550 12.05 15.40 -18.48
CA ALA A 550 11.64 16.79 -18.58
C ALA A 550 11.76 17.51 -17.22
N ASN A 551 11.28 16.89 -16.14
CA ASN A 551 11.41 17.40 -14.77
C ASN A 551 12.89 17.65 -14.39
N VAL A 552 13.75 16.64 -14.59
CA VAL A 552 15.18 16.71 -14.29
C VAL A 552 15.90 17.74 -15.15
N ALA A 553 15.60 17.80 -16.44
CA ALA A 553 16.19 18.76 -17.37
C ALA A 553 15.83 20.20 -16.99
N THR A 554 14.54 20.48 -16.78
CA THR A 554 14.06 21.83 -16.48
C THR A 554 14.55 22.31 -15.12
N LEU A 555 14.54 21.45 -14.09
CA LEU A 555 15.11 21.77 -12.79
C LEU A 555 16.61 22.05 -12.89
N GLY A 556 17.37 21.16 -13.53
CA GLY A 556 18.82 21.32 -13.65
C GLY A 556 19.21 22.57 -14.45
N LEU A 557 18.48 22.92 -15.51
CA LEU A 557 18.72 24.15 -16.29
C LEU A 557 18.44 25.42 -15.46
N LEU A 558 17.35 25.44 -14.69
CA LEU A 558 17.04 26.59 -13.83
C LEU A 558 18.05 26.73 -12.68
N MET A 559 18.44 25.61 -12.05
CA MET A 559 19.49 25.60 -11.04
C MET A 559 20.84 26.05 -11.60
N ALA A 560 21.19 25.63 -12.82
CA ALA A 560 22.44 26.01 -13.48
C ALA A 560 22.58 27.53 -13.65
N ARG A 561 21.48 28.27 -13.85
CA ARG A 561 21.50 29.75 -13.89
C ARG A 561 21.94 30.33 -12.55
N LEU A 562 21.40 29.79 -11.45
CA LEU A 562 21.70 30.26 -10.10
C LEU A 562 23.09 29.84 -9.62
N LEU A 563 23.53 28.65 -10.01
CA LEU A 563 24.79 28.01 -9.63
C LEU A 563 25.88 28.18 -10.68
N SER A 564 25.72 29.09 -11.66
CA SER A 564 26.62 29.22 -12.81
C SER A 564 28.09 29.41 -12.44
N THR A 565 28.39 30.03 -11.30
CA THR A 565 29.76 30.22 -10.79
C THR A 565 30.36 28.97 -10.13
N SER A 566 29.58 27.90 -9.94
CA SER A 566 30.04 26.64 -9.36
C SER A 566 31.05 25.95 -10.29
N PRO A 567 32.18 25.45 -9.76
CA PRO A 567 33.18 24.72 -10.56
C PRO A 567 32.61 23.54 -11.34
N ALA A 568 31.57 22.87 -10.79
CA ALA A 568 30.94 21.71 -11.42
C ALA A 568 30.30 22.06 -12.78
N LEU A 569 29.88 23.32 -12.97
CA LEU A 569 29.22 23.81 -14.19
C LEU A 569 30.18 24.50 -15.17
N GLN A 570 31.47 24.61 -14.84
CA GLN A 570 32.49 25.24 -15.69
C GLN A 570 33.05 24.28 -16.74
N GLY A 571 32.16 23.58 -17.46
CA GLY A 571 32.51 22.77 -18.63
C GLY A 571 33.16 21.43 -18.29
N THR A 572 32.80 20.83 -17.16
CA THR A 572 33.19 19.48 -16.76
C THR A 572 32.57 18.42 -17.69
N PRO A 573 33.05 17.16 -17.70
CA PRO A 573 32.41 16.09 -18.46
C PRO A 573 30.93 15.90 -18.07
N ALA A 574 30.61 15.98 -16.77
CA ALA A 574 29.24 15.86 -16.27
C ALA A 574 28.35 17.01 -16.76
N SER A 575 28.81 18.28 -16.64
CA SER A 575 28.01 19.42 -17.11
C SER A 575 27.82 19.39 -18.63
N ARG A 576 28.85 18.99 -19.40
CA ARG A 576 28.73 18.83 -20.85
C ARG A 576 27.74 17.72 -21.22
N GLY A 577 27.79 16.59 -20.52
CA GLY A 577 26.84 15.49 -20.70
C GLY A 577 25.40 15.92 -20.43
N PHE A 578 25.17 16.60 -19.30
CA PHE A 578 23.86 17.16 -18.94
C PHE A 578 23.31 18.10 -20.00
N PHE A 579 24.07 19.12 -20.41
CA PHE A 579 23.59 20.09 -21.41
C PHE A 579 23.40 19.46 -22.79
N ALA A 580 24.22 18.46 -23.18
CA ALA A 580 23.99 17.70 -24.40
C ALA A 580 22.67 16.91 -24.35
N ALA A 581 22.39 16.25 -23.22
CA ALA A 581 21.12 15.53 -23.01
C ALA A 581 19.91 16.49 -22.97
N ALA A 582 20.06 17.65 -22.34
CA ALA A 582 19.03 18.70 -22.34
C ALA A 582 18.76 19.23 -23.75
N ILE A 583 19.80 19.44 -24.57
CA ILE A 583 19.62 19.84 -25.98
C ILE A 583 18.89 18.74 -26.76
N LEU A 584 19.26 17.48 -26.60
CA LEU A 584 18.56 16.34 -27.22
C LEU A 584 17.06 16.36 -26.83
N PHE A 585 16.76 16.44 -25.54
CA PHE A 585 15.39 16.51 -25.03
C PHE A 585 14.60 17.70 -25.61
N LEU A 586 15.19 18.90 -25.67
CA LEU A 586 14.49 20.08 -26.15
C LEU A 586 14.27 20.04 -27.68
N SER A 587 15.28 19.56 -28.42
CA SER A 587 15.30 19.55 -29.88
C SER A 587 14.39 18.49 -30.52
N GLN A 588 14.16 17.35 -29.86
CA GLN A 588 13.43 16.21 -30.43
C GLN A 588 11.91 16.28 -30.27
N SER A 589 11.38 17.31 -29.61
CA SER A 589 9.94 17.44 -29.33
C SER A 589 9.06 17.55 -30.58
N HIS A 590 9.58 18.11 -31.67
CA HIS A 590 8.81 18.41 -32.88
C HIS A 590 9.53 17.97 -34.15
N VAL A 591 8.75 17.57 -35.16
CA VAL A 591 9.22 17.13 -36.48
C VAL A 591 8.35 17.71 -37.59
N ALA A 592 8.88 17.78 -38.81
CA ALA A 592 8.12 18.12 -39.99
C ALA A 592 7.27 16.91 -40.42
N ARG A 593 5.95 17.06 -40.47
CA ARG A 593 5.02 16.03 -40.94
C ARG A 593 4.42 16.43 -42.27
N ALA A 594 4.59 15.60 -43.28
CA ALA A 594 3.97 15.81 -44.59
C ALA A 594 2.44 15.72 -44.46
N THR A 595 1.75 16.71 -45.02
CA THR A 595 0.28 16.72 -45.11
C THR A 595 -0.15 16.24 -46.50
N PRO A 596 -1.10 15.28 -46.60
CA PRO A 596 -1.60 14.84 -47.90
C PRO A 596 -2.20 16.01 -48.69
N GLY A 597 -1.68 16.27 -49.89
CA GLY A 597 -2.20 17.29 -50.80
C GLY A 597 -1.66 18.72 -50.61
N SER A 598 -0.64 18.93 -49.79
CA SER A 598 0.09 20.20 -49.67
C SER A 598 1.59 19.97 -49.90
N ASP A 599 2.23 20.88 -50.63
CA ASP A 599 3.68 20.85 -50.89
C ASP A 599 4.51 21.24 -49.64
N GLN A 600 3.88 21.84 -48.63
CA GLN A 600 4.52 22.21 -47.36
C GLN A 600 4.12 21.27 -46.24
N ALA A 601 5.10 20.83 -45.44
CA ALA A 601 4.87 20.08 -44.21
C ALA A 601 4.34 20.99 -43.09
N VAL A 602 3.79 20.38 -42.05
CA VAL A 602 3.36 21.06 -40.82
C VAL A 602 4.26 20.66 -39.67
N LEU A 603 4.45 21.57 -38.72
CA LEU A 603 5.12 21.23 -37.46
C LEU A 603 4.19 20.33 -36.64
N ALA A 604 4.64 19.12 -36.32
CA ALA A 604 3.91 18.17 -35.50
C ALA A 604 4.79 17.68 -34.34
N LEU A 605 4.17 17.13 -33.30
CA LEU A 605 4.90 16.45 -32.24
C LEU A 605 5.59 15.19 -32.80
N SER A 606 6.74 14.87 -32.25
CA SER A 606 7.37 13.57 -32.51
C SER A 606 6.59 12.45 -31.82
N PRO A 607 6.63 11.21 -32.35
CA PRO A 607 5.84 10.09 -31.81
C PRO A 607 6.06 9.84 -30.31
N ASP A 608 7.29 10.04 -29.83
CA ASP A 608 7.64 9.83 -28.43
C ASP A 608 7.02 10.87 -27.47
N TYR A 609 6.59 12.03 -28.00
CA TYR A 609 6.03 13.14 -27.22
C TYR A 609 4.50 13.21 -27.32
N GLU A 610 3.88 12.66 -28.39
CA GLU A 610 2.44 12.79 -28.67
C GLU A 610 1.54 12.37 -27.49
N GLY A 611 1.85 11.26 -26.82
CA GLY A 611 1.03 10.70 -25.74
C GLY A 611 1.12 11.44 -24.41
N ILE A 612 2.15 12.26 -24.19
CA ILE A 612 2.47 12.87 -22.89
C ILE A 612 2.68 14.39 -22.97
N TRP A 613 2.49 14.98 -24.14
CA TRP A 613 2.75 16.41 -24.35
C TRP A 613 1.91 17.32 -23.45
N ALA A 614 0.68 16.94 -23.12
CA ALA A 614 -0.20 17.72 -22.25
C ALA A 614 0.43 17.97 -20.87
N ASP A 615 1.07 16.95 -20.30
CA ASP A 615 1.72 17.00 -18.99
C ASP A 615 3.14 17.59 -19.06
N LEU A 616 3.75 17.60 -20.25
CA LEU A 616 5.15 17.96 -20.46
C LEU A 616 5.36 19.38 -21.01
N GLN A 617 4.40 19.95 -21.73
CA GLN A 617 4.58 21.18 -22.52
C GLN A 617 5.09 22.37 -21.68
N GLU A 618 4.57 22.56 -20.46
CA GLU A 618 4.96 23.66 -19.59
C GLU A 618 6.43 23.53 -19.16
N LEU A 619 6.84 22.30 -18.81
CA LEU A 619 8.23 21.98 -18.49
C LEU A 619 9.14 22.20 -19.70
N TRP A 620 8.69 21.89 -20.91
CA TRP A 620 9.45 22.12 -22.13
C TRP A 620 9.67 23.62 -22.39
N PHE A 621 8.62 24.44 -22.30
CA PHE A 621 8.74 25.89 -22.47
C PHE A 621 9.66 26.51 -21.41
N LEU A 622 9.49 26.10 -20.15
CA LEU A 622 10.35 26.56 -19.05
C LEU A 622 11.80 26.11 -19.26
N GLY A 623 12.01 24.89 -19.77
CA GLY A 623 13.31 24.35 -20.16
C GLY A 623 13.98 25.15 -21.29
N MET A 624 13.25 25.50 -22.35
CA MET A 624 13.73 26.36 -23.43
C MET A 624 14.18 27.73 -22.92
N GLN A 625 13.37 28.35 -22.05
CA GLN A 625 13.70 29.63 -21.43
C GLN A 625 14.93 29.52 -20.50
N ALA A 626 15.00 28.45 -19.70
CA ALA A 626 16.09 28.21 -18.78
C ALA A 626 17.40 27.95 -19.50
N PHE A 627 17.39 27.15 -20.58
CA PHE A 627 18.53 26.92 -21.45
C PHE A 627 19.03 28.24 -22.05
N THR A 628 18.11 29.03 -22.63
CA THR A 628 18.41 30.36 -23.19
C THR A 628 19.11 31.24 -22.16
N GLY A 629 18.61 31.26 -20.91
CA GLY A 629 19.21 32.01 -19.82
C GLY A 629 20.56 31.48 -19.32
N CYS A 630 20.93 30.24 -19.63
CA CYS A 630 22.25 29.67 -19.31
C CYS A 630 23.33 30.10 -20.30
N VAL A 631 22.98 30.35 -21.57
CA VAL A 631 23.93 30.67 -22.65
C VAL A 631 24.87 31.82 -22.30
N PRO A 632 24.41 33.01 -21.84
CA PRO A 632 25.32 34.10 -21.48
C PRO A 632 26.12 33.84 -20.20
N LEU A 633 25.68 32.90 -19.35
CA LEU A 633 26.32 32.59 -18.07
C LEU A 633 27.43 31.54 -18.20
N LEU A 634 27.38 30.71 -19.25
CA LEU A 634 28.27 29.58 -19.48
C LEU A 634 28.96 29.71 -20.85
N PRO A 635 30.16 30.32 -20.94
CA PRO A 635 30.82 30.63 -22.22
C PRO A 635 31.07 29.41 -23.12
N TRP A 636 31.19 28.21 -22.53
CA TRP A 636 31.40 26.97 -23.26
C TRP A 636 30.11 26.38 -23.87
N LEU A 637 28.93 26.88 -23.48
CA LEU A 637 27.63 26.31 -23.87
C LEU A 637 27.28 26.58 -25.33
N ALA A 638 27.45 27.82 -25.81
CA ALA A 638 27.16 28.14 -27.21
C ALA A 638 27.99 27.30 -28.21
N PRO A 639 29.33 27.13 -28.04
CA PRO A 639 30.10 26.17 -28.82
C PRO A 639 29.63 24.71 -28.70
N ALA A 640 29.05 24.30 -27.56
CA ALA A 640 28.51 22.96 -27.38
C ALA A 640 27.20 22.76 -28.17
N ALA A 641 26.29 23.75 -28.12
CA ALA A 641 25.05 23.75 -28.90
C ALA A 641 25.31 23.78 -30.41
N LEU A 642 26.36 24.48 -30.85
CA LEU A 642 26.76 24.46 -32.26
C LEU A 642 27.23 23.07 -32.71
N ARG A 643 27.99 22.37 -31.85
CA ARG A 643 28.49 21.01 -32.14
C ARG A 643 27.38 19.97 -32.18
N SER A 644 26.30 20.15 -31.43
CA SER A 644 25.12 19.29 -31.51
C SER A 644 24.26 19.56 -32.73
N ARG A 645 24.62 20.54 -33.58
CA ARG A 645 23.87 20.99 -34.76
C ARG A 645 22.46 21.50 -34.51
N TRP A 646 22.09 21.68 -33.23
CA TRP A 646 20.74 22.08 -32.86
C TRP A 646 20.27 23.38 -33.53
N PRO A 647 21.03 24.50 -33.54
CA PRO A 647 20.55 25.71 -34.19
C PRO A 647 20.38 25.55 -35.71
N GLN A 648 21.22 24.74 -36.37
CA GLN A 648 21.09 24.47 -37.80
C GLN A 648 19.88 23.58 -38.10
N GLU A 649 19.68 22.51 -37.34
CA GLU A 649 18.55 21.59 -37.49
C GLU A 649 17.22 22.28 -37.18
N LEU A 650 17.21 23.19 -36.20
CA LEU A 650 16.03 24.01 -35.90
C LEU A 650 15.67 24.95 -37.05
N LEU A 651 16.65 25.64 -37.65
CA LEU A 651 16.42 26.49 -38.81
C LEU A 651 15.96 25.67 -40.02
N GLN A 652 16.55 24.49 -40.23
CA GLN A 652 16.13 23.57 -41.29
C GLN A 652 14.69 23.08 -41.09
N LEU A 653 14.31 22.73 -39.86
CA LEU A 653 12.96 22.33 -39.51
C LEU A 653 11.97 23.47 -39.82
N LEU A 654 12.25 24.68 -39.34
CA LEU A 654 11.41 25.85 -39.61
C LEU A 654 11.33 26.17 -41.11
N GLY A 655 12.44 26.08 -41.86
CA GLY A 655 12.44 26.28 -43.31
C GLY A 655 11.64 25.23 -44.09
N SER A 656 11.37 24.06 -43.49
CA SER A 656 10.65 22.94 -44.13
C SER A 656 9.15 22.90 -43.84
N VAL A 657 8.66 23.71 -42.88
CA VAL A 657 7.25 23.70 -42.45
C VAL A 657 6.56 25.03 -42.71
N SER A 658 5.24 25.00 -42.86
CA SER A 658 4.45 26.22 -43.06
C SER A 658 4.40 27.06 -41.78
N PRO A 659 4.62 28.40 -41.82
CA PRO A 659 4.55 29.26 -40.64
C PRO A 659 3.23 29.21 -39.90
N ASN A 660 2.13 29.04 -40.63
CA ASN A 660 0.78 28.94 -40.07
C ASN A 660 0.59 27.70 -39.18
N SER A 661 1.48 26.70 -39.30
CA SER A 661 1.45 25.50 -38.46
C SER A 661 2.18 25.68 -37.13
N VAL A 662 2.97 26.75 -36.95
CA VAL A 662 3.79 26.97 -35.75
C VAL A 662 3.11 28.00 -34.84
N LYS A 663 2.84 27.60 -33.59
CA LYS A 663 2.22 28.49 -32.61
C LYS A 663 3.13 29.68 -32.26
N PRO A 664 2.60 30.89 -32.00
CA PRO A 664 3.40 32.07 -31.67
C PRO A 664 4.35 31.87 -30.47
N GLU A 665 3.91 31.14 -29.44
CA GLU A 665 4.71 30.83 -28.25
C GLU A 665 5.95 29.98 -28.59
N MET A 666 5.80 29.04 -29.53
CA MET A 666 6.91 28.22 -30.03
C MET A 666 7.90 29.07 -30.82
N VAL A 667 7.41 29.97 -31.68
CA VAL A 667 8.25 30.93 -32.43
C VAL A 667 9.06 31.78 -31.45
N ALA A 668 8.44 32.27 -30.37
CA ALA A 668 9.13 33.05 -29.35
C ALA A 668 10.22 32.22 -28.63
N ALA A 669 9.92 30.97 -28.25
CA ALA A 669 10.88 30.07 -27.62
C ALA A 669 12.09 29.76 -28.52
N TYR A 670 11.84 29.43 -29.80
CA TYR A 670 12.88 29.17 -30.79
C TYR A 670 13.72 30.40 -31.09
N GLN A 671 13.09 31.56 -31.27
CA GLN A 671 13.81 32.83 -31.45
C GLN A 671 14.74 33.11 -30.27
N GLY A 672 14.26 32.93 -29.03
CA GLY A 672 15.06 33.19 -27.83
C GLY A 672 16.38 32.41 -27.82
N VAL A 673 16.30 31.10 -28.10
CA VAL A 673 17.48 30.23 -28.16
C VAL A 673 18.44 30.67 -29.28
N LEU A 674 17.93 30.88 -30.50
CA LEU A 674 18.75 31.23 -31.66
C LEU A 674 19.46 32.59 -31.46
N VAL A 675 18.75 33.59 -30.95
CA VAL A 675 19.29 34.92 -30.67
C VAL A 675 20.43 34.84 -29.65
N GLU A 676 20.22 34.19 -28.51
CA GLU A 676 21.26 34.14 -27.47
C GLU A 676 22.47 33.32 -27.91
N LEU A 677 22.28 32.24 -28.67
CA LEU A 677 23.40 31.50 -29.26
C LEU A 677 24.20 32.35 -30.27
N ALA A 678 23.53 33.11 -31.14
CA ALA A 678 24.16 33.99 -32.12
C ALA A 678 24.88 35.19 -31.48
N ARG A 679 24.39 35.69 -30.33
CA ARG A 679 25.05 36.73 -29.54
C ARG A 679 26.26 36.21 -28.80
N ALA A 680 26.14 35.05 -28.16
CA ALA A 680 27.19 34.50 -27.32
C ALA A 680 28.38 33.92 -28.11
N ASN A 681 28.18 33.53 -29.38
CA ASN A 681 29.24 32.94 -30.18
C ASN A 681 29.16 33.32 -31.67
N ARG A 682 30.23 33.91 -32.20
CA ARG A 682 30.33 34.32 -33.61
C ARG A 682 30.17 33.15 -34.59
N LEU A 683 30.73 31.97 -34.28
CA LEU A 683 30.59 30.81 -35.16
C LEU A 683 29.15 30.30 -35.21
N CYS A 684 28.38 30.43 -34.12
CA CYS A 684 26.94 30.15 -34.14
C CYS A 684 26.22 31.10 -35.10
N ARG A 685 26.52 32.40 -35.03
CA ARG A 685 25.93 33.41 -35.93
C ARG A 685 26.24 33.10 -37.40
N GLU A 686 27.50 32.81 -37.72
CA GLU A 686 27.92 32.47 -39.08
C GLU A 686 27.26 31.17 -39.57
N ALA A 687 27.16 30.15 -38.72
CA ALA A 687 26.47 28.91 -39.07
C ALA A 687 24.97 29.09 -39.33
N MET A 688 24.29 29.96 -38.56
CA MET A 688 22.89 30.30 -38.79
C MET A 688 22.68 31.08 -40.09
N ARG A 689 23.58 32.02 -40.43
CA ARG A 689 23.55 32.72 -41.72
C ARG A 689 23.66 31.75 -42.90
N LEU A 690 24.57 30.76 -42.80
CA LEU A 690 24.74 29.74 -43.82
C LEU A 690 23.51 28.83 -43.99
N GLN A 691 22.68 28.71 -42.96
CA GLN A 691 21.46 27.90 -42.93
C GLN A 691 20.19 28.72 -43.21
N ALA A 692 20.28 29.76 -44.05
CA ALA A 692 19.16 30.65 -44.40
C ALA A 692 18.45 31.26 -43.17
N GLY A 693 19.20 31.55 -42.11
CA GLY A 693 18.66 32.05 -40.85
C GLY A 693 17.96 33.41 -40.97
N GLU A 694 18.45 34.31 -41.83
CA GLU A 694 17.81 35.62 -42.07
C GLU A 694 16.45 35.47 -42.76
N GLU A 695 16.37 34.64 -43.79
CA GLU A 695 15.12 34.35 -44.52
C GLU A 695 14.10 33.69 -43.60
N THR A 696 14.54 32.70 -42.82
CA THR A 696 13.71 32.00 -41.84
C THR A 696 13.20 32.97 -40.77
N ALA A 697 14.07 33.85 -40.25
CA ALA A 697 13.70 34.85 -39.27
C ALA A 697 12.62 35.80 -39.81
N SER A 698 12.78 36.30 -41.04
CA SER A 698 11.79 37.16 -41.70
C SER A 698 10.45 36.43 -41.89
N HIS A 699 10.49 35.18 -42.37
CA HIS A 699 9.31 34.36 -42.65
C HIS A 699 8.46 34.09 -41.40
N TYR A 700 9.11 33.87 -40.25
CA TYR A 700 8.47 33.64 -38.96
C TYR A 700 8.29 34.91 -38.11
N ARG A 701 8.61 36.09 -38.65
CA ARG A 701 8.55 37.39 -37.96
C ARG A 701 9.41 37.44 -36.68
N MET A 702 10.56 36.79 -36.71
CA MET A 702 11.55 36.77 -35.65
C MET A 702 12.47 38.01 -35.72
N ALA A 703 11.93 39.19 -35.45
CA ALA A 703 12.65 40.47 -35.61
C ALA A 703 13.98 40.54 -34.84
N ALA A 704 14.05 39.95 -33.64
CA ALA A 704 15.28 39.98 -32.84
C ALA A 704 16.39 39.11 -33.43
N LEU A 705 16.02 38.00 -34.07
CA LEU A 705 16.98 37.13 -34.76
C LEU A 705 17.47 37.78 -36.05
N GLU A 706 16.55 38.36 -36.85
CA GLU A 706 16.89 39.09 -38.07
C GLU A 706 17.88 40.24 -37.80
N GLN A 707 17.64 41.01 -36.74
CA GLN A 707 18.58 42.04 -36.29
C GLN A 707 19.94 41.45 -35.87
N CYS A 708 19.93 40.37 -35.07
CA CYS A 708 21.17 39.75 -34.58
C CYS A 708 22.01 39.14 -35.72
N LEU A 709 21.36 38.62 -36.76
CA LEU A 709 22.03 38.03 -37.91
C LEU A 709 22.45 39.07 -38.95
N SER A 710 21.89 40.28 -38.96
CA SER A 710 22.32 41.36 -39.87
C SER A 710 23.50 42.19 -39.33
N GLU A 711 23.82 42.09 -38.03
CA GLU A 711 24.99 42.74 -37.43
C GLU A 711 26.32 42.16 -37.95
N PRO A 712 27.25 42.97 -38.50
CA PRO A 712 28.44 42.51 -39.21
C PRO A 712 29.26 41.45 -38.48
#